data_AF-A0A1E4K0K7-F1
#
_entry.id   AF-A0A1E4K0K7-F1
#
_cell.length_a   1.000
_cell.length_b   1.000
_cell.length_c   1.000
_cell.angle_alpha   90.00
_cell.angle_beta   90.00
_cell.angle_gamma   90.00
#
_symmetry.space_group_name_H-M   'P 1'
#
loop_
_entity.id
_entity.type
_entity.pdbx_description
1 polymer ?
#
loop_
_entity_poly.entity_id
_entity_poly.type
_entity_poly.pdbx_seq_one_letter_code
_entity_poly.pdbx_strand_id
1 'polypeptide(L)'
;MSAPLTSLILLAWNRWALTARALDSLLASELGASEIIVVDNGSSDATVAGLAAYAGRVRVLRLESNLGFVRGNNAGIAAAAPGSDLVLLNNDVVFDQRDWLLRLRGCALAHADTGIVGCRLVDGAGNLLHAGTRVLPDDLAGVQIASGRVERDVGQYADNDHLVEGVVFAAVYIKRAVVDAIGPLHTDYVTYAEDSDYCLRARAAGWRTRLCGSVSLRHDQHGSTRDDDTLRARLIAAGRATFAQHWSAALAAQYDDGLLLAGALDFPTTQAAWQRPLARALDAAGLRLSYRSLYAPVLPEAIAESGDSRDHLLNTLRRRAVEATPPLALCAGDAALWQQVTAQRRIGYADFEQRPDADAAAALQAMDELWVPSRWHRDELAAAGIADAQVMPWLVEPAYAHPDLRALRSPHGEGIVLCRARWDDTDAPWRLLQAWTRRWRRESPWRLLLVVDAFGEDIAAATRSLALDPHGGRYSLLPLPQVPEEQRATLFAAADVVICASTSRSRCVPLLHAIATARPWVATARGARRELLQDYAGWAAEDRADADLADGVLDRLSDLLAGLPAARSRALAASARLREEARQGTVAQRMRDRLRAVRDTPPRRPPPPRRSGHGLVVLGMHRSGTSCVAGLLQLLGAYAGRPGTFLHAPSENARGFLERGDLHLACVAALRARGGDWSVPLGWDADAIPAARAQLRADWASIQTELAAQAPWFIKEPRLCLLFDELADTVQRPVFVHVVRPPSAVAASVQRRDGLTAPHALALWEHYNHAAAAVAARGPGLVLDYHCLLQQPREQLQRLRQRLQDCGVQGLRRPDDEEVAAWVGAELARQRRAREPLPNAEQQALWLTLQARAADRDAALPAPSASGVALLQQIAVEHRARLRAEQELP
;
A
#
# COMPACT_ATOMS: atom_id res chain seq x y z
N MET A 1 20.52 33.69 47.94
CA MET A 1 20.18 33.39 46.53
C MET A 1 18.84 32.67 46.55
N SER A 2 17.91 33.02 45.66
CA SER A 2 16.67 32.25 45.49
C SER A 2 17.00 30.82 45.07
N ALA A 3 16.23 29.84 45.52
CA ALA A 3 16.40 28.45 45.08
C ALA A 3 16.29 28.34 43.54
N PRO A 4 17.07 27.47 42.89
CA PRO A 4 16.99 27.30 41.45
C PRO A 4 15.62 26.72 41.07
N LEU A 5 15.06 27.22 39.98
CA LEU A 5 13.80 26.75 39.41
C LEU A 5 14.00 25.42 38.67
N THR A 6 15.17 25.23 38.09
CA THR A 6 15.53 24.06 37.30
C THR A 6 16.96 23.60 37.60
N SER A 7 17.17 22.28 37.63
CA SER A 7 18.49 21.67 37.69
C SER A 7 18.77 20.93 36.38
N LEU A 8 19.76 21.42 35.62
CA LEU A 8 20.19 20.84 34.36
C LEU A 8 21.28 19.81 34.64
N ILE A 9 21.02 18.56 34.30
CA ILE A 9 21.89 17.41 34.56
C ILE A 9 22.47 16.96 33.22
N LEU A 10 23.75 17.23 32.99
CA LEU A 10 24.47 16.81 31.79
C LEU A 10 25.31 15.57 32.11
N LEU A 11 24.95 14.44 31.52
CA LEU A 11 25.71 13.19 31.70
C LEU A 11 26.83 13.11 30.67
N ALA A 12 28.08 13.01 31.14
CA ALA A 12 29.27 12.92 30.31
C ALA A 12 30.03 11.62 30.55
N TRP A 13 30.48 10.96 29.48
CA TRP A 13 31.42 9.85 29.54
C TRP A 13 32.36 9.88 28.34
N ASN A 14 33.63 10.17 28.61
CA ASN A 14 34.66 10.38 27.62
C ASN A 14 34.26 11.43 26.55
N ARG A 15 35.02 11.48 25.43
CA ARG A 15 34.76 12.32 24.26
C ARG A 15 34.69 13.81 24.61
N TRP A 16 35.76 14.32 25.23
CA TRP A 16 35.83 15.73 25.67
C TRP A 16 35.32 16.74 24.63
N ALA A 17 35.67 16.58 23.35
CA ALA A 17 35.23 17.50 22.29
C ALA A 17 33.70 17.63 22.18
N LEU A 18 32.94 16.56 22.42
CA LEU A 18 31.47 16.59 22.45
C LEU A 18 31.00 17.36 23.69
N THR A 19 31.49 16.95 24.87
CA THR A 19 31.14 17.56 26.16
C THR A 19 31.44 19.06 26.19
N ALA A 20 32.61 19.49 25.70
CA ALA A 20 32.98 20.89 25.62
C ALA A 20 32.00 21.69 24.75
N ARG A 21 31.70 21.18 23.55
CA ARG A 21 30.76 21.82 22.62
C ARG A 21 29.34 21.92 23.20
N ALA A 22 28.88 20.88 23.89
CA ALA A 22 27.60 20.89 24.59
C ALA A 22 27.58 21.92 25.73
N LEU A 23 28.63 21.96 26.56
CA LEU A 23 28.74 22.94 27.65
C LEU A 23 28.85 24.38 27.17
N ASP A 24 29.64 24.64 26.13
CA ASP A 24 29.81 25.99 25.58
C ASP A 24 28.49 26.52 25.01
N SER A 25 27.76 25.71 24.24
CA SER A 25 26.43 26.11 23.72
C SER A 25 25.38 26.21 24.82
N LEU A 26 25.42 25.32 25.82
CA LEU A 26 24.53 25.38 26.98
C LEU A 26 24.74 26.69 27.77
N LEU A 27 25.99 27.06 28.05
CA LEU A 27 26.32 28.28 28.80
C LEU A 27 26.04 29.57 28.01
N ALA A 28 25.94 29.49 26.68
CA ALA A 28 25.52 30.62 25.84
C ALA A 28 23.99 30.85 25.86
N SER A 29 23.22 29.91 26.44
CA SER A 29 21.76 29.94 26.50
C SER A 29 21.24 30.83 27.65
N GLU A 30 19.97 31.22 27.56
CA GLU A 30 19.24 31.95 28.59
C GLU A 30 18.65 30.97 29.61
N LEU A 31 19.49 30.59 30.59
CA LEU A 31 19.15 29.53 31.56
C LEU A 31 18.34 30.01 32.78
N GLY A 32 18.19 31.33 32.97
CA GLY A 32 17.48 31.90 34.11
C GLY A 32 18.06 31.44 35.47
N ALA A 33 17.20 31.30 36.48
CA ALA A 33 17.58 30.78 37.79
C ALA A 33 17.70 29.25 37.75
N SER A 34 18.78 28.74 37.15
CA SER A 34 19.05 27.31 37.04
C SER A 34 20.46 26.97 37.53
N GLU A 35 20.64 25.75 38.03
CA GLU A 35 21.96 25.17 38.26
C GLU A 35 22.32 24.18 37.16
N ILE A 36 23.61 24.01 36.89
CA ILE A 36 24.13 23.00 35.95
C ILE A 36 24.97 22.01 36.74
N ILE A 37 24.59 20.74 36.66
CA ILE A 37 25.29 19.60 37.25
C ILE A 37 25.83 18.75 36.11
N VAL A 38 27.15 18.66 35.99
CA VAL A 38 27.80 17.75 35.05
C VAL A 38 28.16 16.47 35.79
N VAL A 39 27.53 15.36 35.41
CA VAL A 39 27.85 14.05 35.95
C VAL A 39 28.91 13.41 35.05
N ASP A 40 30.16 13.40 35.52
CA ASP A 40 31.24 12.64 34.89
C ASP A 40 31.11 11.16 35.29
N ASN A 41 30.59 10.35 34.37
CA ASN A 41 30.26 8.94 34.57
C ASN A 41 31.50 8.05 34.46
N GLY A 42 32.56 8.38 35.21
CA GLY A 42 33.82 7.64 35.23
C GLY A 42 34.67 7.79 33.97
N SER A 43 34.81 9.02 33.44
CA SER A 43 35.68 9.26 32.27
C SER A 43 37.15 9.02 32.59
N SER A 44 37.86 8.50 31.59
CA SER A 44 39.31 8.20 31.62
C SER A 44 40.12 8.98 30.58
N ASP A 45 39.49 9.88 29.84
CA ASP A 45 40.12 10.71 28.81
C ASP A 45 40.30 12.18 29.25
N ALA A 46 40.51 13.08 28.30
CA ALA A 46 40.67 14.51 28.54
C ALA A 46 39.46 15.18 29.22
N THR A 47 38.30 14.51 29.32
CA THR A 47 37.09 15.06 29.96
C THR A 47 37.34 15.48 31.41
N VAL A 48 38.13 14.70 32.14
CA VAL A 48 38.44 14.98 33.55
C VAL A 48 39.14 16.32 33.72
N ALA A 49 40.20 16.55 32.94
CA ALA A 49 40.95 17.80 32.96
C ALA A 49 40.15 18.96 32.33
N GLY A 50 39.40 18.67 31.27
CA GLY A 50 38.59 19.65 30.56
C GLY A 50 37.50 20.30 31.44
N LEU A 51 36.82 19.49 32.26
CA LEU A 51 35.77 19.99 33.17
C LEU A 51 36.30 20.98 34.22
N ALA A 52 37.59 20.92 34.58
CA ALA A 52 38.19 21.90 35.49
C ALA A 52 38.13 23.33 34.95
N ALA A 53 38.16 23.52 33.62
CA ALA A 53 38.02 24.85 32.99
C ALA A 53 36.62 25.48 33.14
N TYR A 54 35.66 24.71 33.65
CA TYR A 54 34.28 25.15 33.88
C TYR A 54 33.96 25.33 35.37
N ALA A 55 34.97 25.20 36.23
CA ALA A 55 34.85 25.45 37.67
C ALA A 55 34.21 26.82 37.95
N GLY A 56 33.27 26.86 38.89
CA GLY A 56 32.51 28.05 39.25
C GLY A 56 31.33 28.37 38.32
N ARG A 57 31.27 27.78 37.12
CA ARG A 57 30.12 27.90 36.19
C ARG A 57 29.19 26.68 36.26
N VAL A 58 29.74 25.51 36.58
CA VAL A 58 29.00 24.25 36.72
C VAL A 58 29.42 23.50 37.98
N ARG A 59 28.55 22.64 38.50
CA ARG A 59 28.86 21.68 39.56
C ARG A 59 29.24 20.35 38.93
N VAL A 60 30.43 19.85 39.19
CA VAL A 60 30.88 18.55 38.66
C VAL A 60 30.67 17.46 39.71
N LEU A 61 29.93 16.40 39.36
CA LEU A 61 29.78 15.18 40.13
C LEU A 61 30.54 14.05 39.42
N ARG A 62 31.66 13.61 39.97
CA ARG A 62 32.46 12.53 39.40
C ARG A 62 32.10 11.19 40.03
N LEU A 63 31.80 10.21 39.19
CA LEU A 63 31.58 8.82 39.57
C LEU A 63 32.88 8.01 39.41
N GLU A 64 33.03 6.94 40.20
CA GLU A 64 34.23 6.10 40.19
C GLU A 64 34.39 5.29 38.89
N SER A 65 33.28 4.91 38.27
CA SER A 65 33.21 4.13 37.04
C SER A 65 31.96 4.48 36.23
N ASN A 66 31.92 4.05 34.97
CA ASN A 66 30.71 4.19 34.14
C ASN A 66 29.60 3.27 34.64
N LEU A 67 28.54 3.87 35.20
CA LEU A 67 27.38 3.14 35.74
C LEU A 67 26.23 3.00 34.73
N GLY A 68 26.46 3.38 33.47
CA GLY A 68 25.43 3.47 32.44
C GLY A 68 24.61 4.75 32.52
N PHE A 69 23.68 4.92 31.58
CA PHE A 69 22.86 6.11 31.43
C PHE A 69 21.94 6.34 32.63
N VAL A 70 21.26 5.29 33.07
CA VAL A 70 20.23 5.35 34.12
C VAL A 70 20.82 5.73 35.46
N ARG A 71 21.83 4.99 35.92
CA ARG A 71 22.44 5.22 37.25
C ARG A 71 23.24 6.52 37.28
N GLY A 72 23.88 6.89 36.16
CA GLY A 72 24.55 8.19 36.02
C GLY A 72 23.57 9.37 36.15
N ASN A 73 22.47 9.35 35.40
CA ASN A 73 21.43 10.37 35.53
C ASN A 73 20.82 10.37 36.94
N ASN A 74 20.54 9.20 37.53
CA ASN A 74 19.99 9.12 38.89
C ASN A 74 20.91 9.75 39.95
N ALA A 75 22.24 9.65 39.80
CA ALA A 75 23.19 10.35 40.67
C ALA A 75 23.06 11.88 40.53
N GLY A 76 22.88 12.38 39.31
CA GLY A 76 22.58 13.79 39.05
C GLY A 76 21.23 14.24 39.62
N ILE A 77 20.18 13.43 39.46
CA ILE A 77 18.83 13.66 40.01
C ILE A 77 18.89 13.78 41.54
N ALA A 78 19.66 12.91 42.20
CA ALA A 78 19.86 12.95 43.64
C ALA A 78 20.68 14.17 44.11
N ALA A 79 21.59 14.66 43.27
CA ALA A 79 22.42 15.84 43.57
C ALA A 79 21.70 17.17 43.30
N ALA A 80 20.60 17.16 42.55
CA ALA A 80 19.81 18.34 42.21
C ALA A 80 19.21 19.03 43.44
N ALA A 81 19.07 20.34 43.37
CA ALA A 81 18.45 21.14 44.40
C ALA A 81 17.04 20.63 44.73
N PRO A 82 16.67 20.56 46.02
CA PRO A 82 15.32 20.18 46.42
C PRO A 82 14.27 21.11 45.80
N GLY A 83 13.20 20.53 45.25
CA GLY A 83 12.07 21.29 44.69
C GLY A 83 12.28 21.82 43.27
N SER A 84 13.48 21.73 42.69
CA SER A 84 13.71 22.14 41.31
C SER A 84 13.13 21.12 40.32
N ASP A 85 12.59 21.61 39.21
CA ASP A 85 12.31 20.75 38.05
C ASP A 85 13.64 20.28 37.43
N LEU A 86 13.62 19.15 36.73
CA LEU A 86 14.81 18.49 36.22
C LEU A 86 14.90 18.60 34.71
N VAL A 87 16.11 18.82 34.20
CA VAL A 87 16.39 18.72 32.77
C VAL A 87 17.54 17.75 32.55
N LEU A 88 17.28 16.58 31.97
CA LEU A 88 18.33 15.61 31.64
C LEU A 88 18.87 15.92 30.24
N LEU A 89 20.18 15.94 30.10
CA LEU A 89 20.91 16.33 28.89
C LEU A 89 22.03 15.34 28.58
N ASN A 90 22.15 14.93 27.32
CA ASN A 90 23.35 14.26 26.83
C ASN A 90 24.48 15.26 26.56
N ASN A 91 25.72 14.78 26.60
CA ASN A 91 26.92 15.55 26.28
C ASN A 91 27.15 15.76 24.77
N ASP A 92 26.29 15.26 23.90
CA ASP A 92 26.36 15.36 22.43
C ASP A 92 25.20 16.18 21.82
N VAL A 93 24.54 17.01 22.64
CA VAL A 93 23.52 17.98 22.24
C VAL A 93 24.14 19.38 22.07
N VAL A 94 23.69 20.12 21.06
CA VAL A 94 24.05 21.53 20.83
C VAL A 94 22.80 22.41 20.90
N PHE A 95 22.88 23.46 21.70
CA PHE A 95 21.77 24.37 22.03
C PHE A 95 21.80 25.63 21.17
N ASP A 96 21.29 25.52 19.93
CA ASP A 96 21.32 26.64 18.96
C ASP A 96 20.31 27.76 19.28
N GLN A 97 19.20 27.44 19.97
CA GLN A 97 18.16 28.40 20.34
C GLN A 97 18.40 28.92 21.76
N ARG A 98 18.76 30.20 21.94
CA ARG A 98 19.12 30.72 23.27
C ARG A 98 18.01 30.60 24.32
N ASP A 99 16.75 30.69 23.93
CA ASP A 99 15.58 30.65 24.81
C ASP A 99 14.93 29.25 24.94
N TRP A 100 15.64 28.18 24.53
CA TRP A 100 15.11 26.81 24.52
C TRP A 100 14.51 26.37 25.87
N LEU A 101 15.21 26.65 26.98
CA LEU A 101 14.77 26.22 28.32
C LEU A 101 13.50 26.95 28.75
N LEU A 102 13.40 28.24 28.44
CA LEU A 102 12.22 29.04 28.72
C LEU A 102 10.98 28.46 28.01
N ARG A 103 11.13 28.07 26.73
CA ARG A 103 10.06 27.46 25.93
C ARG A 103 9.65 26.08 26.43
N LEU A 104 10.62 25.21 26.75
CA LEU A 104 10.33 23.89 27.33
C LEU A 104 9.56 24.01 28.65
N ARG A 105 9.99 24.92 29.52
CA ARG A 105 9.30 25.22 30.77
C ARG A 105 7.90 25.79 30.51
N GLY A 106 7.76 26.70 29.55
CA GLY A 106 6.46 27.24 29.13
C GLY A 106 5.50 26.13 28.70
N CYS A 107 5.97 25.20 27.87
CA CYS A 107 5.20 24.02 27.45
C CYS A 107 4.80 23.13 28.64
N ALA A 108 5.73 22.88 29.58
CA ALA A 108 5.46 22.09 30.78
C ALA A 108 4.39 22.73 31.68
N LEU A 109 4.39 24.06 31.80
CA LEU A 109 3.47 24.82 32.65
C LEU A 109 2.14 25.15 31.97
N ALA A 110 2.03 25.01 30.64
CA ALA A 110 0.82 25.32 29.89
C ALA A 110 -0.38 24.44 30.27
N HIS A 111 -0.14 23.21 30.74
CA HIS A 111 -1.18 22.29 31.21
C HIS A 111 -0.79 21.62 32.53
N ALA A 112 -1.75 21.54 33.45
CA ALA A 112 -1.54 20.97 34.78
C ALA A 112 -1.15 19.49 34.74
N ASP A 113 -1.69 18.73 33.78
CA ASP A 113 -1.45 17.30 33.60
C ASP A 113 -0.10 16.98 32.93
N THR A 114 0.62 17.98 32.42
CA THR A 114 1.89 17.77 31.71
C THR A 114 3.01 17.57 32.71
N GLY A 115 3.66 16.41 32.68
CA GLY A 115 4.75 16.07 33.60
C GLY A 115 6.12 16.02 32.92
N ILE A 116 6.17 15.60 31.65
CA ILE A 116 7.40 15.39 30.89
C ILE A 116 7.28 16.15 29.58
N VAL A 117 8.33 16.88 29.20
CA VAL A 117 8.40 17.62 27.94
C VAL A 117 9.72 17.35 27.23
N GLY A 118 9.64 16.83 26.00
CA GLY A 118 10.78 16.73 25.09
C GLY A 118 10.75 17.81 24.01
N CYS A 119 11.78 17.81 23.16
CA CYS A 119 11.89 18.71 22.01
C CYS A 119 12.11 17.93 20.72
N ARG A 120 12.08 18.66 19.59
CA ARG A 120 12.54 18.13 18.32
C ARG A 120 14.06 18.00 18.37
N LEU A 121 14.58 16.87 17.90
CA LEU A 121 16.02 16.69 17.70
C LEU A 121 16.31 16.59 16.21
N VAL A 122 17.32 17.33 15.77
CA VAL A 122 17.77 17.35 14.38
C VAL A 122 19.27 17.03 14.29
N ASP A 123 19.71 16.50 13.15
CA ASP A 123 21.14 16.34 12.90
C ASP A 123 21.75 17.61 12.26
N GLY A 124 23.08 17.62 12.11
CA GLY A 124 23.79 18.71 11.42
C GLY A 124 23.47 18.85 9.94
N ALA A 125 22.83 17.87 9.31
CA ALA A 125 22.39 17.93 7.92
C ALA A 125 21.00 18.57 7.79
N GLY A 126 20.23 18.72 8.87
CA GLY A 126 18.86 19.23 8.90
C GLY A 126 17.80 18.13 8.76
N ASN A 127 18.15 16.89 9.07
CA ASN A 127 17.19 15.80 9.19
C ASN A 127 16.58 15.80 10.59
N LEU A 128 15.29 15.52 10.66
CA LEU A 128 14.57 15.25 11.88
C LEU A 128 14.93 13.84 12.37
N LEU A 129 15.39 13.77 13.61
CA LEU A 129 15.77 12.53 14.29
C LEU A 129 14.71 12.09 15.30
N HIS A 130 14.08 13.06 15.98
CA HIS A 130 13.08 12.81 17.01
C HIS A 130 12.01 13.89 17.02
N ALA A 131 10.75 13.47 17.08
CA ALA A 131 9.58 14.32 17.29
C ALA A 131 8.54 13.66 18.21
N GLY A 132 9.03 12.93 19.23
CA GLY A 132 8.23 12.10 20.11
C GLY A 132 8.32 10.63 19.74
N THR A 133 8.16 9.76 20.73
CA THR A 133 8.19 8.32 20.52
C THR A 133 6.81 7.70 20.56
N ARG A 134 6.68 6.58 19.86
CA ARG A 134 5.53 5.68 19.91
C ARG A 134 6.01 4.24 20.07
N VAL A 135 5.33 3.46 20.91
CA VAL A 135 5.64 2.04 21.11
C VAL A 135 4.43 1.19 20.69
N LEU A 136 4.64 0.32 19.70
CA LEU A 136 3.62 -0.67 19.33
C LEU A 136 3.85 -1.96 20.11
N PRO A 137 2.79 -2.68 20.53
CA PRO A 137 2.95 -3.98 21.20
C PRO A 137 3.52 -5.06 20.26
N ASP A 138 3.50 -4.82 18.94
CA ASP A 138 3.94 -5.76 17.92
C ASP A 138 5.47 -5.94 17.90
N ASP A 139 6.23 -4.88 18.25
CA ASP A 139 7.70 -4.91 18.24
C ASP A 139 8.35 -4.30 19.49
N LEU A 140 7.57 -3.60 20.32
CA LEU A 140 8.01 -2.93 21.53
C LEU A 140 9.15 -1.92 21.29
N ALA A 141 9.23 -1.39 20.07
CA ALA A 141 10.24 -0.41 19.70
C ALA A 141 9.73 1.01 19.97
N GLY A 142 10.55 1.82 20.65
CA GLY A 142 10.35 3.26 20.75
C GLY A 142 10.68 3.96 19.43
N VAL A 143 9.68 4.07 18.56
CA VAL A 143 9.80 4.68 17.24
C VAL A 143 9.76 6.21 17.35
N GLN A 144 10.87 6.88 17.02
CA GLN A 144 11.15 8.30 17.33
C GLN A 144 10.48 9.33 16.40
N ILE A 145 9.94 8.87 15.28
CA ILE A 145 9.19 9.65 14.29
C ILE A 145 8.11 8.71 13.76
N ALA A 146 6.89 9.20 13.50
CA ALA A 146 5.76 8.36 13.10
C ALA A 146 6.06 7.41 11.92
N SER A 147 6.89 7.83 10.95
CA SER A 147 7.33 7.00 9.82
C SER A 147 8.30 5.87 10.19
N GLY A 148 8.94 5.96 11.36
CA GLY A 148 10.06 5.11 11.78
C GLY A 148 11.33 5.28 10.96
N ARG A 149 11.48 6.43 10.30
CA ARG A 149 12.63 6.75 9.46
C ARG A 149 13.14 8.15 9.79
N VAL A 150 14.40 8.38 9.44
CA VAL A 150 14.96 9.74 9.41
C VAL A 150 14.29 10.49 8.25
N GLU A 151 13.71 11.64 8.57
CA GLU A 151 13.01 12.51 7.62
C GLU A 151 13.70 13.85 7.50
N ARG A 152 13.41 14.60 6.42
CA ARG A 152 13.81 16.01 6.37
C ARG A 152 12.98 16.81 7.36
N ASP A 153 13.59 17.70 8.17
CA ASP A 153 12.80 18.66 8.95
C ASP A 153 12.24 19.74 8.01
N VAL A 154 10.97 19.59 7.64
CA VAL A 154 10.21 20.56 6.84
C VAL A 154 9.26 21.37 7.71
N GLY A 155 9.45 21.33 9.02
CA GLY A 155 8.58 21.97 10.00
C GLY A 155 7.33 21.16 10.34
N GLN A 156 7.32 19.84 10.10
CA GLN A 156 6.14 18.98 10.31
C GLN A 156 5.57 19.06 11.74
N TYR A 157 6.47 19.29 12.69
CA TYR A 157 6.17 19.36 14.12
C TYR A 157 6.59 20.72 14.70
N ALA A 158 6.92 21.70 13.85
CA ALA A 158 7.33 23.03 14.30
C ALA A 158 6.14 23.78 14.89
N ASP A 159 6.36 24.42 16.05
CA ASP A 159 5.38 25.23 16.77
C ASP A 159 4.05 24.50 17.08
N ASN A 160 4.08 23.17 17.07
CA ASN A 160 2.96 22.30 17.38
C ASN A 160 3.23 21.52 18.66
N ASP A 161 2.87 22.10 19.80
CA ASP A 161 2.91 21.41 21.08
C ASP A 161 1.79 20.37 21.15
N HIS A 162 2.15 19.09 21.26
CA HIS A 162 1.18 18.01 21.24
C HIS A 162 1.54 16.86 22.17
N LEU A 163 0.54 16.04 22.49
CA LEU A 163 0.70 14.84 23.29
C LEU A 163 1.46 13.78 22.49
N VAL A 164 2.42 13.14 23.14
CA VAL A 164 3.19 12.01 22.60
C VAL A 164 3.24 10.92 23.64
N GLU A 165 3.50 9.68 23.21
CA GLU A 165 3.57 8.54 24.13
C GLU A 165 4.85 8.58 24.97
N GLY A 166 5.95 8.98 24.35
CA GLY A 166 7.21 9.26 25.04
C GLY A 166 8.07 10.27 24.30
N VAL A 167 9.24 10.53 24.86
CA VAL A 167 10.30 11.36 24.27
C VAL A 167 11.65 10.75 24.61
N VAL A 168 12.65 10.95 23.77
CA VAL A 168 14.02 10.50 24.10
C VAL A 168 14.66 11.40 25.14
N PHE A 169 15.42 10.81 26.06
CA PHE A 169 16.00 11.52 27.21
C PHE A 169 17.37 12.17 26.89
N ALA A 170 17.65 12.42 25.61
CA ALA A 170 18.81 13.21 25.18
C ALA A 170 18.68 14.69 25.59
N ALA A 171 17.45 15.22 25.62
CA ALA A 171 17.11 16.53 26.18
C ALA A 171 15.64 16.53 26.61
N VAL A 172 15.38 16.38 27.91
CA VAL A 172 14.03 16.25 28.46
C VAL A 172 13.85 17.09 29.71
N TYR A 173 12.73 17.80 29.80
CA TYR A 173 12.26 18.49 31.00
C TYR A 173 11.29 17.59 31.76
N ILE A 174 11.53 17.39 33.05
CA ILE A 174 10.73 16.55 33.94
C ILE A 174 10.34 17.39 35.15
N LYS A 175 9.03 17.57 35.38
CA LYS A 175 8.56 18.25 36.60
C LYS A 175 8.99 17.47 37.84
N ARG A 176 9.38 18.20 38.89
CA ARG A 176 9.69 17.63 40.20
C ARG A 176 8.58 16.72 40.71
N ALA A 177 7.33 17.16 40.55
CA ALA A 177 6.15 16.41 40.95
C ALA A 177 6.05 15.01 40.29
N VAL A 178 6.62 14.80 39.11
CA VAL A 178 6.68 13.47 38.48
C VAL A 178 7.68 12.59 39.22
N VAL A 179 8.89 13.10 39.48
CA VAL A 179 9.93 12.36 40.20
C VAL A 179 9.47 12.02 41.61
N ASP A 180 8.78 12.93 42.28
CA ASP A 180 8.23 12.70 43.62
C ASP A 180 7.11 11.62 43.60
N ALA A 181 6.36 11.53 42.49
CA ALA A 181 5.27 10.56 42.34
C ALA A 181 5.74 9.16 41.92
N ILE A 182 6.71 9.05 41.01
CA ILE A 182 7.12 7.75 40.41
C ILE A 182 8.58 7.38 40.66
N GLY A 183 9.33 8.19 41.41
CA GLY A 183 10.75 8.00 41.64
C GLY A 183 11.63 8.33 40.42
N PRO A 184 12.94 8.05 40.50
CA PRO A 184 13.89 8.30 39.41
C PRO A 184 13.77 7.23 38.29
N LEU A 185 14.74 7.21 37.36
CA LEU A 185 14.80 6.20 36.30
C LEU A 185 14.95 4.80 36.90
N HIS A 186 14.24 3.81 36.36
CA HIS A 186 14.20 2.44 36.90
C HIS A 186 15.54 1.73 36.70
N THR A 187 16.15 1.21 37.76
CA THR A 187 17.53 0.68 37.72
C THR A 187 17.69 -0.69 37.08
N ASP A 188 16.60 -1.29 36.62
CA ASP A 188 16.61 -2.50 35.78
C ASP A 188 17.13 -2.21 34.37
N TYR A 189 17.13 -0.94 33.98
CA TYR A 189 17.76 -0.46 32.76
C TYR A 189 19.17 0.05 33.07
N VAL A 190 20.11 -0.26 32.18
CA VAL A 190 21.43 0.39 32.14
C VAL A 190 21.39 1.57 31.16
N THR A 191 20.85 1.34 29.96
CA THR A 191 20.62 2.30 28.88
C THR A 191 19.67 1.68 27.84
N TYR A 192 19.04 2.51 27.02
CA TYR A 192 17.97 2.21 26.07
C TYR A 192 16.65 1.74 26.70
N ALA A 193 15.54 2.28 26.18
CA ALA A 193 14.15 2.04 26.60
C ALA A 193 13.76 2.58 27.99
N GLU A 194 14.70 3.10 28.78
CA GLU A 194 14.42 3.77 30.06
C GLU A 194 13.55 5.01 29.90
N ASP A 195 13.69 5.71 28.77
CA ASP A 195 12.93 6.91 28.43
C ASP A 195 11.45 6.60 28.20
N SER A 196 11.19 5.53 27.45
CA SER A 196 9.87 5.00 27.13
C SER A 196 9.21 4.42 28.38
N ASP A 197 9.97 3.66 29.20
CA ASP A 197 9.50 3.19 30.51
C ASP A 197 9.07 4.36 31.40
N TYR A 198 9.93 5.38 31.56
CA TYR A 198 9.64 6.51 32.43
C TYR A 198 8.41 7.30 31.96
N CYS A 199 8.25 7.50 30.65
CA CYS A 199 7.07 8.15 30.08
C CYS A 199 5.78 7.33 30.32
N LEU A 200 5.84 6.00 30.16
CA LEU A 200 4.70 5.13 30.40
C LEU A 200 4.35 5.03 31.90
N ARG A 201 5.34 5.00 32.81
CA ARG A 201 5.10 5.09 34.26
C ARG A 201 4.47 6.42 34.65
N ALA A 202 4.95 7.53 34.09
CA ALA A 202 4.36 8.84 34.33
C ALA A 202 2.90 8.88 33.86
N ARG A 203 2.60 8.31 32.68
CA ARG A 203 1.22 8.13 32.18
C ARG A 203 0.35 7.29 33.10
N ALA A 204 0.86 6.18 33.63
CA ALA A 204 0.14 5.35 34.60
C ALA A 204 -0.16 6.11 35.91
N ALA A 205 0.69 7.06 36.29
CA ALA A 205 0.50 7.95 37.44
C ALA A 205 -0.35 9.21 37.11
N GLY A 206 -0.93 9.31 35.91
CA GLY A 206 -1.80 10.42 35.51
C GLY A 206 -1.10 11.62 34.86
N TRP A 207 0.22 11.56 34.65
CA TRP A 207 0.98 12.61 33.98
C TRP A 207 1.07 12.39 32.47
N ARG A 208 1.05 13.46 31.69
CA ARG A 208 1.18 13.42 30.23
C ARG A 208 2.59 13.83 29.80
N THR A 209 3.03 13.19 28.71
CA THR A 209 4.24 13.58 27.98
C THR A 209 3.86 14.45 26.79
N ARG A 210 4.60 15.53 26.57
CA ARG A 210 4.41 16.44 25.43
C ARG A 210 5.70 16.64 24.65
N LEU A 211 5.56 16.83 23.35
CA LEU A 211 6.61 17.42 22.52
C LEU A 211 6.41 18.93 22.48
N CYS A 212 7.44 19.71 22.81
CA CYS A 212 7.46 21.14 22.54
C CYS A 212 7.95 21.37 21.09
N GLY A 213 7.03 21.76 20.20
CA GLY A 213 7.33 21.92 18.78
C GLY A 213 8.19 23.15 18.46
N SER A 214 8.14 24.16 19.32
CA SER A 214 8.90 25.42 19.16
C SER A 214 10.37 25.32 19.54
N VAL A 215 10.79 24.18 20.12
CA VAL A 215 12.18 23.88 20.49
C VAL A 215 12.75 22.80 19.58
N SER A 216 13.90 23.10 18.97
CA SER A 216 14.69 22.19 18.16
C SER A 216 16.15 22.28 18.59
N LEU A 217 16.72 21.14 18.96
CA LEU A 217 18.13 21.02 19.37
C LEU A 217 18.87 20.09 18.42
N ARG A 218 20.17 20.32 18.25
CA ARG A 218 20.99 19.46 17.41
C ARG A 218 21.58 18.32 18.23
N HIS A 219 21.55 17.11 17.70
CA HIS A 219 22.02 15.92 18.40
C HIS A 219 22.82 15.02 17.46
N ASP A 220 24.03 14.64 17.85
CA ASP A 220 24.93 13.84 17.01
C ASP A 220 24.62 12.34 17.01
N GLN A 221 23.75 11.89 17.94
CA GLN A 221 23.37 10.49 18.22
C GLN A 221 24.54 9.54 18.50
N HIS A 222 24.41 8.74 19.55
CA HIS A 222 25.37 7.67 19.88
C HIS A 222 26.81 8.14 20.12
N GLY A 223 27.03 9.40 20.53
CA GLY A 223 28.38 9.99 20.60
C GLY A 223 29.40 9.14 21.37
N SER A 224 28.98 8.52 22.48
CA SER A 224 29.87 7.69 23.31
C SER A 224 29.99 6.23 22.88
N THR A 225 29.10 5.71 22.03
CA THR A 225 29.08 4.30 21.56
C THR A 225 29.22 4.18 20.03
N ARG A 226 29.63 5.27 19.36
CA ARG A 226 29.67 5.35 17.89
C ARG A 226 30.61 4.31 17.27
N ASP A 227 31.68 3.97 17.99
CA ASP A 227 32.77 3.13 17.47
C ASP A 227 32.62 1.64 17.83
N ASP A 228 31.54 1.23 18.52
CA ASP A 228 31.29 -0.17 18.90
C ASP A 228 29.81 -0.55 18.68
N ASP A 229 29.50 -0.91 17.44
CA ASP A 229 28.17 -1.33 17.01
C ASP A 229 27.71 -2.62 17.71
N THR A 230 28.63 -3.50 18.08
CA THR A 230 28.31 -4.79 18.74
C THR A 230 27.86 -4.56 20.17
N LEU A 231 28.60 -3.74 20.92
CA LEU A 231 28.20 -3.33 22.26
C LEU A 231 26.86 -2.59 22.22
N ARG A 232 26.68 -1.67 21.27
CA ARG A 232 25.43 -0.92 21.10
C ARG A 232 24.24 -1.84 20.85
N ALA A 233 24.37 -2.79 19.93
CA ALA A 233 23.31 -3.76 19.63
C ALA A 233 22.96 -4.62 20.86
N ARG A 234 23.97 -5.06 21.64
CA ARG A 234 23.75 -5.82 22.88
C ARG A 234 23.00 -5.00 23.94
N LEU A 235 23.37 -3.74 24.13
CA LEU A 235 22.71 -2.85 25.09
C LEU A 235 21.26 -2.57 24.68
N ILE A 236 21.00 -2.31 23.39
CA ILE A 236 19.64 -2.14 22.86
C ILE A 236 18.80 -3.40 23.08
N ALA A 237 19.37 -4.58 22.81
CA ALA A 237 18.68 -5.85 23.02
C ALA A 237 18.34 -6.10 24.48
N ALA A 238 19.28 -5.81 25.40
CA ALA A 238 19.05 -5.93 26.84
C ALA A 238 17.95 -4.97 27.31
N GLY A 239 18.01 -3.68 26.94
CA GLY A 239 16.98 -2.70 27.27
C GLY A 239 15.60 -3.08 26.73
N ARG A 240 15.52 -3.60 25.50
CA ARG A 240 14.27 -4.12 24.92
C ARG A 240 13.73 -5.33 25.67
N ALA A 241 14.59 -6.24 26.12
CA ALA A 241 14.17 -7.41 26.89
C ALA A 241 13.56 -6.98 28.24
N THR A 242 14.20 -6.06 28.96
CA THR A 242 13.64 -5.48 30.20
C THR A 242 12.32 -4.75 29.93
N PHE A 243 12.26 -3.94 28.88
CA PHE A 243 11.03 -3.24 28.49
C PHE A 243 9.88 -4.19 28.17
N ALA A 244 10.15 -5.30 27.48
CA ALA A 244 9.13 -6.31 27.21
C ALA A 244 8.58 -6.94 28.50
N GLN A 245 9.43 -7.19 29.50
CA GLN A 245 9.01 -7.71 30.80
C GLN A 245 8.07 -6.74 31.52
N HIS A 246 8.33 -5.43 31.44
CA HIS A 246 7.53 -4.41 32.11
C HIS A 246 6.21 -4.11 31.38
N TRP A 247 6.25 -4.00 30.05
CA TRP A 247 5.21 -3.29 29.30
C TRP A 247 4.46 -4.12 28.26
N SER A 248 4.93 -5.33 27.89
CA SER A 248 4.29 -6.09 26.80
C SER A 248 2.80 -6.33 27.05
N ALA A 249 2.43 -6.78 28.26
CA ALA A 249 1.03 -7.03 28.61
C ALA A 249 0.20 -5.73 28.65
N ALA A 250 0.74 -4.66 29.23
CA ALA A 250 0.04 -3.37 29.33
C ALA A 250 -0.19 -2.71 27.96
N LEU A 251 0.81 -2.77 27.07
CA LEU A 251 0.71 -2.26 25.70
C LEU A 251 -0.21 -3.11 24.82
N ALA A 252 -0.31 -4.42 25.07
CA ALA A 252 -1.30 -5.25 24.39
C ALA A 252 -2.72 -4.90 24.86
N ALA A 253 -2.91 -4.66 26.17
CA ALA A 253 -4.19 -4.32 26.78
C ALA A 253 -4.73 -2.93 26.42
N GLN A 254 -3.94 -2.06 25.78
CA GLN A 254 -4.39 -0.72 25.36
C GLN A 254 -5.37 -0.74 24.19
N TYR A 255 -5.51 -1.88 23.52
CA TYR A 255 -6.39 -2.06 22.39
C TYR A 255 -7.69 -2.74 22.83
N ASP A 256 -8.82 -2.12 22.49
CA ASP A 256 -10.13 -2.66 22.87
C ASP A 256 -10.61 -3.75 21.91
N ASP A 257 -10.26 -3.63 20.62
CA ASP A 257 -10.89 -4.38 19.53
C ASP A 257 -10.01 -4.53 18.29
N GLY A 258 -10.20 -5.64 17.58
CA GLY A 258 -9.64 -5.88 16.24
C GLY A 258 -10.54 -5.31 15.14
N LEU A 259 -9.96 -4.59 14.18
CA LEU A 259 -10.64 -4.13 12.96
C LEU A 259 -9.80 -4.49 11.73
N LEU A 260 -10.41 -5.18 10.76
CA LEU A 260 -9.80 -5.34 9.45
C LEU A 260 -10.07 -4.09 8.60
N LEU A 261 -9.01 -3.37 8.23
CA LEU A 261 -9.08 -2.35 7.18
C LEU A 261 -8.85 -3.01 5.83
N ALA A 262 -9.91 -3.13 5.03
CA ALA A 262 -9.86 -3.64 3.65
C ALA A 262 -9.91 -2.46 2.67
N GLY A 263 -8.76 -2.07 2.12
CA GLY A 263 -8.65 -0.85 1.30
C GLY A 263 -7.32 -0.69 0.58
N ALA A 264 -6.79 0.53 0.48
CA ALA A 264 -5.52 0.86 -0.15
C ALA A 264 -4.64 1.69 0.79
N LEU A 265 -3.39 1.28 0.98
CA LEU A 265 -2.40 2.06 1.74
C LEU A 265 -1.32 2.68 0.85
N ASP A 266 -1.03 2.10 -0.31
CA ASP A 266 -0.06 2.68 -1.27
C ASP A 266 -0.66 2.95 -2.65
N PHE A 267 -1.52 2.06 -3.15
CA PHE A 267 -2.12 2.16 -4.47
C PHE A 267 -3.55 1.57 -4.49
N PRO A 268 -4.52 2.17 -5.20
CA PRO A 268 -4.46 3.44 -5.93
C PRO A 268 -4.11 4.64 -5.04
N THR A 269 -3.25 5.53 -5.54
CA THR A 269 -2.69 6.67 -4.78
C THR A 269 -3.76 7.62 -4.25
N THR A 270 -4.87 7.76 -4.97
CA THR A 270 -6.04 8.57 -4.57
C THR A 270 -6.72 8.02 -3.33
N GLN A 271 -6.84 6.69 -3.22
CA GLN A 271 -7.42 6.00 -2.07
C GLN A 271 -6.46 6.03 -0.88
N ALA A 272 -5.20 5.67 -1.12
CA ALA A 272 -4.14 5.74 -0.11
C ALA A 272 -4.04 7.12 0.56
N ALA A 273 -4.19 8.20 -0.22
CA ALA A 273 -4.06 9.57 0.27
C ALA A 273 -4.97 9.94 1.45
N TRP A 274 -6.18 9.38 1.53
CA TRP A 274 -7.10 9.63 2.66
C TRP A 274 -7.20 8.46 3.63
N GLN A 275 -6.91 7.23 3.17
CA GLN A 275 -6.96 6.03 4.02
C GLN A 275 -5.76 5.92 4.97
N ARG A 276 -4.56 6.40 4.59
CA ARG A 276 -3.38 6.39 5.47
C ARG A 276 -3.58 7.25 6.73
N PRO A 277 -3.99 8.54 6.64
CA PRO A 277 -4.29 9.33 7.84
C PRO A 277 -5.41 8.73 8.69
N LEU A 278 -6.42 8.14 8.04
CA LEU A 278 -7.51 7.45 8.74
C LEU A 278 -6.99 6.25 9.55
N ALA A 279 -6.15 5.41 8.96
CA ALA A 279 -5.57 4.25 9.65
C ALA A 279 -4.77 4.68 10.90
N ARG A 280 -3.95 5.73 10.79
CA ARG A 280 -3.22 6.30 11.93
C ARG A 280 -4.17 6.79 13.02
N ALA A 281 -5.21 7.54 12.63
CA ALA A 281 -6.14 8.13 13.57
C ALA A 281 -6.98 7.07 14.31
N LEU A 282 -7.40 6.00 13.63
CA LEU A 282 -8.13 4.89 14.24
C LEU A 282 -7.25 4.08 15.22
N ASP A 283 -5.99 3.82 14.85
CA ASP A 283 -5.04 3.13 15.73
C ASP A 283 -4.61 4.01 16.92
N ALA A 284 -4.44 5.32 16.74
CA ALA A 284 -4.26 6.28 17.84
C ALA A 284 -5.50 6.38 18.74
N ALA A 285 -6.69 6.12 18.21
CA ALA A 285 -7.92 5.97 18.97
C ALA A 285 -8.04 4.58 19.66
N GLY A 286 -7.03 3.71 19.62
CA GLY A 286 -7.05 2.43 20.36
C GLY A 286 -7.70 1.25 19.63
N LEU A 287 -7.91 1.34 18.31
CA LEU A 287 -8.34 0.19 17.50
C LEU A 287 -7.14 -0.61 16.99
N ARG A 288 -7.14 -1.93 17.21
CA ARG A 288 -6.09 -2.82 16.72
C ARG A 288 -6.36 -3.17 15.25
N LEU A 289 -5.80 -2.37 14.36
CA LEU A 289 -5.99 -2.55 12.93
C LEU A 289 -5.19 -3.75 12.39
N SER A 290 -5.80 -4.57 11.55
CA SER A 290 -5.12 -5.44 10.59
C SER A 290 -5.46 -4.95 9.19
N TYR A 291 -4.62 -5.23 8.19
CA TYR A 291 -4.81 -4.69 6.86
C TYR A 291 -4.88 -5.78 5.79
N ARG A 292 -5.77 -5.57 4.81
CA ARG A 292 -5.84 -6.35 3.57
C ARG A 292 -6.04 -5.40 2.40
N SER A 293 -5.23 -5.54 1.35
CA SER A 293 -5.47 -4.76 0.13
C SER A 293 -6.75 -5.21 -0.55
N LEU A 294 -7.63 -4.26 -0.82
CA LEU A 294 -8.84 -4.47 -1.61
C LEU A 294 -8.51 -4.60 -3.10
N TYR A 295 -7.38 -4.04 -3.55
CA TYR A 295 -7.04 -3.92 -4.97
C TYR A 295 -6.01 -4.96 -5.43
N ALA A 296 -5.18 -5.51 -4.53
CA ALA A 296 -4.23 -6.57 -4.87
C ALA A 296 -4.83 -7.80 -5.59
N PRO A 297 -6.11 -8.18 -5.36
CA PRO A 297 -6.75 -9.25 -6.13
C PRO A 297 -7.11 -8.88 -7.58
N VAL A 298 -7.12 -7.59 -7.95
CA VAL A 298 -7.58 -7.14 -9.28
C VAL A 298 -6.53 -6.36 -10.07
N LEU A 299 -5.48 -5.88 -9.40
CA LEU A 299 -4.39 -5.15 -10.04
C LEU A 299 -3.26 -6.10 -10.50
N PRO A 300 -2.65 -5.83 -11.67
CA PRO A 300 -1.41 -6.48 -12.09
C PRO A 300 -0.29 -6.27 -11.05
N GLU A 301 0.59 -7.26 -10.88
CA GLU A 301 1.70 -7.21 -9.92
C GLU A 301 2.60 -5.99 -10.12
N ALA A 302 2.78 -5.54 -11.36
CA ALA A 302 3.55 -4.34 -11.71
C ALA A 302 3.00 -3.02 -11.13
N ILE A 303 1.75 -3.01 -10.67
CA ILE A 303 1.06 -1.85 -10.08
C ILE A 303 0.50 -2.21 -8.69
N ALA A 304 0.89 -3.36 -8.14
CA ALA A 304 0.48 -3.77 -6.80
C ALA A 304 1.12 -2.87 -5.74
N GLU A 305 0.45 -2.74 -4.59
CA GLU A 305 0.97 -1.98 -3.47
C GLU A 305 2.36 -2.48 -3.06
N SER A 306 3.29 -1.56 -2.82
CA SER A 306 4.61 -1.92 -2.33
C SER A 306 4.50 -2.65 -0.98
N GLY A 307 5.39 -3.62 -0.76
CA GLY A 307 5.54 -4.25 0.57
C GLY A 307 6.07 -3.29 1.65
N ASP A 308 6.54 -2.10 1.24
CA ASP A 308 7.00 -1.02 2.11
C ASP A 308 6.23 0.27 1.80
N SER A 309 5.39 0.69 2.74
CA SER A 309 4.64 1.95 2.71
C SER A 309 5.48 3.16 3.15
N ARG A 310 6.78 2.97 3.41
CA ARG A 310 7.71 3.94 4.02
C ARG A 310 7.24 4.50 5.37
N ASP A 311 6.35 3.75 6.03
CA ASP A 311 5.77 4.12 7.31
C ASP A 311 5.74 2.92 8.24
N HIS A 312 6.24 3.12 9.45
CA HIS A 312 6.37 2.08 10.44
C HIS A 312 5.03 1.46 10.85
N LEU A 313 4.03 2.29 11.19
CA LEU A 313 2.72 1.80 11.60
C LEU A 313 2.06 1.02 10.46
N LEU A 314 1.97 1.62 9.27
CA LEU A 314 1.29 1.01 8.13
C LEU A 314 1.94 -0.33 7.73
N ASN A 315 3.27 -0.40 7.76
CA ASN A 315 3.99 -1.65 7.54
C ASN A 315 3.70 -2.69 8.64
N THR A 316 3.55 -2.26 9.89
CA THR A 316 3.11 -3.15 10.97
C THR A 316 1.68 -3.64 10.75
N LEU A 317 0.75 -2.80 10.28
CA LEU A 317 -0.63 -3.21 9.96
C LEU A 317 -0.66 -4.30 8.88
N ARG A 318 0.22 -4.21 7.86
CA ARG A 318 0.38 -5.21 6.80
C ARG A 318 0.87 -6.56 7.32
N ARG A 319 1.72 -6.55 8.35
CA ARG A 319 2.31 -7.77 8.94
C ARG A 319 1.39 -8.45 9.95
N ARG A 320 0.43 -7.73 10.53
CA ARG A 320 -0.54 -8.31 11.47
C ARG A 320 -1.35 -9.39 10.78
N ALA A 321 -1.43 -10.57 11.41
CA ALA A 321 -2.24 -11.66 10.91
C ALA A 321 -3.71 -11.24 10.79
N VAL A 322 -4.32 -11.51 9.64
CA VAL A 322 -5.74 -11.27 9.42
C VAL A 322 -6.50 -12.55 9.74
N GLU A 323 -7.42 -12.49 10.69
CA GLU A 323 -8.30 -13.61 11.02
C GLU A 323 -9.10 -14.07 9.79
N ALA A 324 -9.46 -15.35 9.74
CA ALA A 324 -10.27 -15.89 8.65
C ALA A 324 -11.67 -15.25 8.59
N THR A 325 -12.19 -14.80 9.74
CA THR A 325 -13.50 -14.14 9.86
C THR A 325 -13.43 -13.10 10.99
N PRO A 326 -12.76 -11.95 10.74
CA PRO A 326 -12.58 -10.92 11.75
C PRO A 326 -13.94 -10.41 12.24
N PRO A 327 -14.04 -9.93 13.50
CA PRO A 327 -15.29 -9.44 14.07
C PRO A 327 -15.84 -8.23 13.31
N LEU A 328 -14.96 -7.32 12.90
CA LEU A 328 -15.30 -6.12 12.14
C LEU A 328 -14.36 -5.96 10.94
N ALA A 329 -14.92 -5.54 9.80
CA ALA A 329 -14.16 -5.04 8.66
C ALA A 329 -14.70 -3.70 8.17
N LEU A 330 -13.79 -2.76 7.91
CA LEU A 330 -14.04 -1.51 7.21
C LEU A 330 -13.54 -1.66 5.76
N CYS A 331 -14.47 -1.75 4.82
CA CYS A 331 -14.22 -1.84 3.38
C CYS A 331 -14.17 -0.43 2.78
N ALA A 332 -13.00 0.07 2.43
CA ALA A 332 -12.79 1.43 1.95
C ALA A 332 -12.22 1.43 0.52
N GLY A 333 -12.98 1.98 -0.43
CA GLY A 333 -12.60 2.01 -1.84
C GLY A 333 -13.75 1.56 -2.74
N ASP A 334 -13.42 0.84 -3.83
CA ASP A 334 -14.40 0.41 -4.83
C ASP A 334 -15.38 -0.61 -4.25
N ALA A 335 -16.66 -0.25 -4.24
CA ALA A 335 -17.74 -1.06 -3.70
C ALA A 335 -17.91 -2.41 -4.42
N ALA A 336 -17.57 -2.51 -5.70
CA ALA A 336 -17.64 -3.75 -6.46
C ALA A 336 -16.71 -4.84 -5.87
N LEU A 337 -15.61 -4.42 -5.24
CA LEU A 337 -14.62 -5.33 -4.67
C LEU A 337 -14.97 -5.81 -3.26
N TRP A 338 -15.95 -5.20 -2.58
CA TRP A 338 -16.24 -5.51 -1.17
C TRP A 338 -16.77 -6.92 -0.96
N GLN A 339 -17.31 -7.55 -2.00
CA GLN A 339 -17.81 -8.93 -1.93
C GLN A 339 -16.71 -9.95 -1.61
N GLN A 340 -15.45 -9.63 -1.90
CA GLN A 340 -14.30 -10.48 -1.57
C GLN A 340 -13.89 -10.42 -0.09
N VAL A 341 -14.45 -9.47 0.68
CA VAL A 341 -14.12 -9.27 2.10
C VAL A 341 -15.09 -10.07 2.96
N THR A 342 -14.53 -10.96 3.78
CA THR A 342 -15.28 -11.77 4.76
C THR A 342 -15.00 -11.24 6.17
N ALA A 343 -16.05 -11.01 6.95
CA ALA A 343 -16.03 -10.61 8.37
C ALA A 343 -17.39 -10.92 9.00
N GLN A 344 -17.48 -10.92 10.34
CA GLN A 344 -18.76 -11.07 11.05
C GLN A 344 -19.66 -9.83 10.83
N ARG A 345 -19.03 -8.65 10.79
CA ARG A 345 -19.68 -7.36 10.48
C ARG A 345 -18.86 -6.60 9.45
N ARG A 346 -19.52 -6.05 8.42
CA ARG A 346 -18.88 -5.29 7.33
C ARG A 346 -19.45 -3.88 7.25
N ILE A 347 -18.56 -2.90 7.37
CA ILE A 347 -18.85 -1.49 7.22
C ILE A 347 -18.27 -1.05 5.88
N GLY A 348 -19.11 -0.54 4.98
CA GLY A 348 -18.67 0.03 3.72
C GLY A 348 -18.35 1.51 3.87
N TYR A 349 -17.19 1.97 3.40
CA TYR A 349 -16.88 3.38 3.24
C TYR A 349 -16.92 3.71 1.75
N ALA A 350 -18.04 4.26 1.29
CA ALA A 350 -18.30 4.53 -0.13
C ALA A 350 -17.86 5.94 -0.51
N ASP A 351 -16.93 6.03 -1.45
CA ASP A 351 -16.51 7.26 -2.11
C ASP A 351 -16.68 7.07 -3.62
N PHE A 352 -17.58 7.83 -4.24
CA PHE A 352 -17.97 7.64 -5.63
C PHE A 352 -18.13 8.98 -6.36
N GLU A 353 -17.80 9.00 -7.65
CA GLU A 353 -17.90 10.22 -8.46
C GLU A 353 -19.26 10.37 -9.16
N GLN A 354 -20.04 9.30 -9.22
CA GLN A 354 -21.36 9.27 -9.83
C GLN A 354 -22.30 8.44 -8.97
N ARG A 355 -23.61 8.69 -9.11
CA ARG A 355 -24.63 7.88 -8.43
C ARG A 355 -24.37 6.39 -8.73
N PRO A 356 -24.31 5.52 -7.71
CA PRO A 356 -24.13 4.10 -7.93
C PRO A 356 -25.19 3.53 -8.88
N ASP A 357 -24.74 2.72 -9.84
CA ASP A 357 -25.63 1.92 -10.67
C ASP A 357 -26.23 0.75 -9.87
N ALA A 358 -27.02 -0.11 -10.53
CA ALA A 358 -27.71 -1.21 -9.85
C ALA A 358 -26.74 -2.21 -9.18
N ASP A 359 -25.60 -2.50 -9.81
CA ASP A 359 -24.62 -3.45 -9.30
C ASP A 359 -23.84 -2.89 -8.11
N ALA A 360 -23.40 -1.63 -8.22
CA ALA A 360 -22.78 -0.91 -7.11
C ALA A 360 -23.76 -0.73 -5.94
N ALA A 361 -25.03 -0.40 -6.22
CA ALA A 361 -26.07 -0.30 -5.21
C ALA A 361 -26.30 -1.62 -4.47
N ALA A 362 -26.32 -2.76 -5.17
CA ALA A 362 -26.44 -4.07 -4.55
C ALA A 362 -25.26 -4.39 -3.62
N ALA A 363 -24.02 -4.02 -4.00
CA ALA A 363 -22.83 -4.20 -3.17
C ALA A 363 -22.89 -3.33 -1.91
N LEU A 364 -23.34 -2.08 -2.04
CA LEU A 364 -23.54 -1.16 -0.91
C LEU A 364 -24.62 -1.68 0.06
N GLN A 365 -25.75 -2.15 -0.45
CA GLN A 365 -26.85 -2.72 0.36
C GLN A 365 -26.47 -4.03 1.07
N ALA A 366 -25.37 -4.68 0.68
CA ALA A 366 -24.88 -5.89 1.31
C ALA A 366 -24.03 -5.64 2.58
N MET A 367 -23.75 -4.37 2.90
CA MET A 367 -23.01 -3.98 4.10
C MET A 367 -23.95 -3.85 5.32
N ASP A 368 -23.40 -4.07 6.51
CA ASP A 368 -24.14 -3.90 7.77
C ASP A 368 -24.33 -2.42 8.13
N GLU A 369 -23.35 -1.59 7.77
CA GLU A 369 -23.42 -0.13 7.88
C GLU A 369 -22.68 0.51 6.69
N LEU A 370 -23.11 1.71 6.29
CA LEU A 370 -22.50 2.49 5.23
C LEU A 370 -22.06 3.85 5.75
N TRP A 371 -20.82 4.20 5.46
CA TRP A 371 -20.20 5.48 5.71
C TRP A 371 -19.83 6.15 4.40
N VAL A 372 -19.93 7.46 4.36
CA VAL A 372 -19.64 8.27 3.17
C VAL A 372 -18.88 9.55 3.56
N PRO A 373 -18.03 10.09 2.68
CA PRO A 373 -17.19 11.22 3.04
C PRO A 373 -17.92 12.56 3.09
N SER A 374 -19.18 12.67 2.63
CA SER A 374 -19.87 13.95 2.52
C SER A 374 -21.40 13.82 2.53
N ARG A 375 -22.10 14.94 2.77
CA ARG A 375 -23.56 15.02 2.71
C ARG A 375 -24.07 14.71 1.31
N TRP A 376 -23.39 15.23 0.28
CA TRP A 376 -23.71 14.92 -1.12
C TRP A 376 -23.75 13.41 -1.41
N HIS A 377 -22.75 12.65 -0.96
CA HIS A 377 -22.73 11.19 -1.17
C HIS A 377 -23.93 10.51 -0.50
N ARG A 378 -24.22 10.88 0.76
CA ARG A 378 -25.39 10.35 1.48
C ARG A 378 -26.68 10.62 0.71
N ASP A 379 -26.83 11.84 0.20
CA ASP A 379 -28.04 12.26 -0.51
C ASP A 379 -28.19 11.53 -1.87
N GLU A 380 -27.08 11.27 -2.58
CA GLU A 380 -27.10 10.41 -3.80
C GLU A 380 -27.42 8.95 -3.49
N LEU A 381 -26.93 8.40 -2.36
CA LEU A 381 -27.31 7.06 -1.91
C LEU A 381 -28.81 6.99 -1.56
N ALA A 382 -29.33 8.00 -0.86
CA ALA A 382 -30.75 8.09 -0.56
C ALA A 382 -31.59 8.15 -1.84
N ALA A 383 -31.15 8.92 -2.85
CA ALA A 383 -31.80 8.97 -4.15
C ALA A 383 -31.71 7.63 -4.93
N ALA A 384 -30.71 6.81 -4.67
CA ALA A 384 -30.58 5.43 -5.18
C ALA A 384 -31.34 4.38 -4.34
N GLY A 385 -32.15 4.80 -3.36
CA GLY A 385 -32.93 3.90 -2.51
C GLY A 385 -32.14 3.26 -1.36
N ILE A 386 -30.96 3.77 -1.05
CA ILE A 386 -30.11 3.32 0.06
C ILE A 386 -30.16 4.37 1.17
N ALA A 387 -31.08 4.19 2.12
CA ALA A 387 -31.18 5.05 3.30
C ALA A 387 -30.12 4.70 4.37
N ASP A 388 -29.91 5.59 5.35
CA ASP A 388 -29.10 5.41 6.57
C ASP A 388 -27.57 5.56 6.47
N ALA A 389 -27.01 6.01 5.34
CA ALA A 389 -25.56 6.26 5.25
C ALA A 389 -25.10 7.38 6.20
N GLN A 390 -24.01 7.13 6.94
CA GLN A 390 -23.44 8.07 7.90
C GLN A 390 -22.35 8.93 7.27
N VAL A 391 -22.37 10.24 7.51
CA VAL A 391 -21.33 11.13 7.01
C VAL A 391 -20.11 11.09 7.92
N MET A 392 -19.01 10.55 7.39
CA MET A 392 -17.73 10.39 8.04
C MET A 392 -16.66 11.11 7.19
N PRO A 393 -16.32 12.38 7.46
CA PRO A 393 -15.39 13.15 6.63
C PRO A 393 -13.97 12.56 6.54
N TRP A 394 -13.26 12.82 5.45
CA TRP A 394 -11.83 12.52 5.34
C TRP A 394 -10.98 13.30 6.34
N LEU A 395 -9.85 12.70 6.70
CA LEU A 395 -8.82 13.29 7.55
C LEU A 395 -7.59 13.67 6.72
N VAL A 396 -6.92 14.74 7.15
CA VAL A 396 -5.55 15.08 6.73
C VAL A 396 -4.61 14.85 7.90
N GLU A 397 -3.37 14.49 7.61
CA GLU A 397 -2.35 14.29 8.64
C GLU A 397 -1.91 15.65 9.20
N PRO A 398 -2.22 15.99 10.47
CA PRO A 398 -1.97 17.33 11.00
C PRO A 398 -0.50 17.74 10.96
N ALA A 399 0.42 16.78 11.13
CA ALA A 399 1.87 17.04 11.06
C ALA A 399 2.32 17.47 9.65
N TYR A 400 1.61 17.08 8.59
CA TYR A 400 1.97 17.45 7.20
C TYR A 400 0.87 18.31 6.55
N ALA A 401 -0.01 18.91 7.36
CA ALA A 401 -1.13 19.71 6.89
C ALA A 401 -1.44 20.85 7.86
N HIS A 402 -0.53 21.81 7.97
CA HIS A 402 -0.70 22.99 8.83
C HIS A 402 0.01 24.22 8.21
N PRO A 403 -0.36 25.46 8.60
CA PRO A 403 0.14 26.67 7.95
C PRO A 403 1.62 26.98 8.25
N ASP A 404 2.18 26.39 9.30
CA ASP A 404 3.53 26.67 9.81
C ASP A 404 4.60 25.78 9.16
N LEU A 405 4.22 24.93 8.20
CA LEU A 405 5.16 24.18 7.37
C LEU A 405 6.14 25.12 6.68
N ARG A 406 7.39 24.67 6.54
CA ARG A 406 8.43 25.44 5.87
C ARG A 406 8.10 25.55 4.38
N ALA A 407 7.66 26.74 3.97
CA ALA A 407 7.40 27.05 2.58
C ALA A 407 8.71 27.22 1.80
N LEU A 408 8.83 26.51 0.68
CA LEU A 408 9.87 26.77 -0.32
C LEU A 408 9.43 27.97 -1.16
N ARG A 409 10.30 28.96 -1.32
CA ARG A 409 10.02 30.12 -2.18
C ARG A 409 10.54 29.85 -3.59
N SER A 410 9.85 30.39 -4.60
CA SER A 410 10.38 30.38 -5.96
C SER A 410 11.74 31.09 -5.96
N PRO A 411 12.80 30.47 -6.51
CA PRO A 411 14.12 31.11 -6.61
C PRO A 411 14.09 32.35 -7.53
N HIS A 412 13.04 32.50 -8.34
CA HIS A 412 12.86 33.61 -9.27
C HIS A 412 11.89 34.68 -8.76
N GLY A 413 11.42 34.58 -7.50
CA GLY A 413 10.48 35.54 -6.92
C GLY A 413 9.06 35.51 -7.51
N GLU A 414 8.75 34.52 -8.35
CA GLU A 414 7.42 34.32 -8.93
C GLU A 414 6.42 33.82 -7.87
N GLY A 415 5.16 34.24 -7.98
CA GLY A 415 4.07 33.63 -7.24
C GLY A 415 3.68 32.28 -7.85
N ILE A 416 3.31 31.33 -6.99
CA ILE A 416 3.04 29.94 -7.40
C ILE A 416 1.55 29.62 -7.34
N VAL A 417 0.99 29.23 -8.49
CA VAL A 417 -0.35 28.64 -8.58
C VAL A 417 -0.18 27.12 -8.68
N LEU A 418 -0.64 26.38 -7.70
CA LEU A 418 -0.49 24.91 -7.64
C LEU A 418 -1.75 24.20 -8.13
N CYS A 419 -1.61 23.22 -8.99
CA CYS A 419 -2.66 22.26 -9.32
C CYS A 419 -2.11 20.83 -9.15
N ARG A 420 -2.85 19.97 -8.43
CA ARG A 420 -2.56 18.52 -8.40
C ARG A 420 -3.67 17.79 -9.15
N ALA A 421 -3.29 16.99 -10.14
CA ALA A 421 -4.23 16.34 -11.05
C ALA A 421 -3.73 14.95 -11.48
N ARG A 422 -4.66 14.06 -11.80
CA ARG A 422 -4.41 12.83 -12.55
C ARG A 422 -4.23 13.15 -14.03
N TRP A 423 -3.34 12.44 -14.72
CA TRP A 423 -3.22 12.54 -16.17
C TRP A 423 -4.24 11.63 -16.86
N ASP A 424 -5.53 11.93 -16.66
CA ASP A 424 -6.67 11.21 -17.23
C ASP A 424 -7.78 12.19 -17.65
N ASP A 425 -8.82 11.70 -18.31
CA ASP A 425 -9.95 12.53 -18.77
C ASP A 425 -10.75 13.15 -17.62
N THR A 426 -10.64 12.61 -16.40
CA THR A 426 -11.38 13.11 -15.25
C THR A 426 -10.83 14.46 -14.78
N ASP A 427 -9.51 14.56 -14.65
CA ASP A 427 -8.85 15.79 -14.25
C ASP A 427 -8.38 16.64 -15.44
N ALA A 428 -8.23 16.03 -16.62
CA ALA A 428 -7.88 16.63 -17.90
C ALA A 428 -6.83 17.77 -17.81
N PRO A 429 -5.68 17.55 -17.15
CA PRO A 429 -4.74 18.63 -16.81
C PRO A 429 -4.16 19.36 -18.02
N TRP A 430 -4.16 18.75 -19.19
CA TRP A 430 -3.75 19.37 -20.45
C TRP A 430 -4.65 20.54 -20.87
N ARG A 431 -5.96 20.49 -20.57
CA ARG A 431 -6.88 21.60 -20.84
C ARG A 431 -6.51 22.82 -19.99
N LEU A 432 -6.14 22.59 -18.73
CA LEU A 432 -5.65 23.63 -17.84
C LEU A 432 -4.33 24.22 -18.33
N LEU A 433 -3.38 23.40 -18.81
CA LEU A 433 -2.13 23.88 -19.39
C LEU A 433 -2.37 24.76 -20.62
N GLN A 434 -3.19 24.29 -21.57
CA GLN A 434 -3.54 25.04 -22.77
C GLN A 434 -4.20 26.38 -22.40
N ALA A 435 -5.21 26.36 -21.54
CA ALA A 435 -5.88 27.57 -21.05
C ALA A 435 -4.91 28.53 -20.35
N TRP A 436 -4.03 28.02 -19.47
CA TRP A 436 -3.02 28.82 -18.77
C TRP A 436 -2.07 29.52 -19.75
N THR A 437 -1.53 28.79 -20.72
CA THR A 437 -0.58 29.37 -21.70
C THR A 437 -1.23 30.40 -22.63
N ARG A 438 -2.53 30.30 -22.88
CA ARG A 438 -3.29 31.33 -23.62
C ARG A 438 -3.59 32.56 -22.76
N ARG A 439 -3.90 32.37 -21.47
CA ARG A 439 -4.40 33.42 -20.57
C ARG A 439 -3.32 34.35 -20.04
N TRP A 440 -2.15 33.81 -19.73
CA TRP A 440 -1.01 34.59 -19.24
C TRP A 440 0.11 34.64 -20.26
N ARG A 441 0.97 35.64 -20.13
CA ARG A 441 2.22 35.75 -20.89
C ARG A 441 3.42 35.36 -20.03
N ARG A 442 4.56 35.15 -20.67
CA ARG A 442 5.80 34.71 -20.00
C ARG A 442 6.28 35.68 -18.91
N GLU A 443 5.95 36.96 -19.04
CA GLU A 443 6.28 38.05 -18.11
C GLU A 443 5.35 38.10 -16.90
N SER A 444 4.28 37.29 -16.88
CA SER A 444 3.36 37.19 -15.74
C SER A 444 4.14 36.92 -14.44
N PRO A 445 3.81 37.58 -13.32
CA PRO A 445 4.45 37.31 -12.03
C PRO A 445 4.08 35.92 -11.47
N TRP A 446 3.17 35.20 -12.13
CA TRP A 446 2.66 33.90 -11.70
C TRP A 446 3.20 32.75 -12.56
N ARG A 447 3.48 31.63 -11.91
CA ARG A 447 3.80 30.35 -12.54
C ARG A 447 2.82 29.27 -12.10
N LEU A 448 2.37 28.45 -13.06
CA LEU A 448 1.60 27.25 -12.76
C LEU A 448 2.54 26.09 -12.42
N LEU A 449 2.46 25.58 -11.19
CA LEU A 449 3.07 24.31 -10.80
C LEU A 449 2.01 23.22 -10.90
N LEU A 450 2.14 22.33 -11.87
CA LEU A 450 1.22 21.21 -12.08
C LEU A 450 1.90 19.92 -11.61
N VAL A 451 1.37 19.34 -10.52
CA VAL A 451 1.81 18.08 -9.93
C VAL A 451 0.93 16.96 -10.47
N VAL A 452 1.52 16.03 -11.22
CA VAL A 452 0.75 15.04 -12.00
C VAL A 452 0.96 13.63 -11.50
N ASP A 453 -0.14 12.88 -11.37
CA ASP A 453 -0.10 11.42 -11.31
C ASP A 453 -0.20 10.87 -12.73
N ALA A 454 0.86 10.23 -13.20
CA ALA A 454 1.05 9.92 -14.61
C ALA A 454 0.37 8.64 -15.07
N PHE A 455 0.01 7.72 -14.17
CA PHE A 455 -0.59 6.41 -14.52
C PHE A 455 0.14 5.64 -15.65
N GLY A 456 1.46 5.80 -15.75
CA GLY A 456 2.30 5.16 -16.79
C GLY A 456 2.52 5.99 -18.06
N GLU A 457 1.92 7.18 -18.17
CA GLU A 457 2.11 8.09 -19.31
C GLU A 457 3.48 8.78 -19.28
N ASP A 458 4.09 8.93 -20.46
CA ASP A 458 5.25 9.83 -20.64
C ASP A 458 4.74 11.27 -20.72
N ILE A 459 4.67 11.91 -19.54
CA ILE A 459 4.22 13.30 -19.38
C ILE A 459 5.02 14.26 -20.25
N ALA A 460 6.32 14.02 -20.45
CA ALA A 460 7.15 14.91 -21.26
C ALA A 460 6.77 14.80 -22.75
N ALA A 461 6.56 13.59 -23.25
CA ALA A 461 6.05 13.38 -24.61
C ALA A 461 4.63 13.91 -24.80
N ALA A 462 3.72 13.60 -23.86
CA ALA A 462 2.34 14.07 -23.88
C ALA A 462 2.29 15.60 -23.93
N THR A 463 3.10 16.29 -23.11
CA THR A 463 3.14 17.76 -23.10
C THR A 463 3.66 18.35 -24.41
N ARG A 464 4.69 17.75 -25.02
CA ARG A 464 5.19 18.20 -26.33
C ARG A 464 4.12 18.14 -27.42
N SER A 465 3.21 17.17 -27.34
CA SER A 465 2.10 17.01 -28.30
C SER A 465 1.02 18.09 -28.19
N LEU A 466 0.93 18.82 -27.08
CA LEU A 466 -0.12 19.83 -26.83
C LEU A 466 0.06 21.13 -27.63
N ALA A 467 1.19 21.32 -28.32
CA ALA A 467 1.52 22.51 -29.10
C ALA A 467 1.27 23.83 -28.34
N LEU A 468 1.75 23.90 -27.09
CA LEU A 468 1.57 25.05 -26.20
C LEU A 468 2.27 26.31 -26.75
N ASP A 469 1.68 27.49 -26.53
CA ASP A 469 2.25 28.79 -26.93
C ASP A 469 3.62 29.02 -26.23
N PRO A 470 4.75 29.11 -26.98
CA PRO A 470 6.07 29.30 -26.38
C PRO A 470 6.22 30.67 -25.67
N HIS A 471 5.37 31.64 -26.00
CA HIS A 471 5.29 32.97 -25.37
C HIS A 471 4.18 33.07 -24.31
N GLY A 472 3.50 31.95 -24.04
CA GLY A 472 2.45 31.84 -23.05
C GLY A 472 2.95 31.85 -21.60
N GLY A 473 1.99 31.75 -20.68
CA GLY A 473 2.23 31.74 -19.24
C GLY A 473 3.21 30.65 -18.80
N ARG A 474 4.12 30.99 -17.87
CA ARG A 474 5.13 30.06 -17.36
C ARG A 474 4.48 28.92 -16.57
N TYR A 475 4.95 27.70 -16.78
CA TYR A 475 4.50 26.52 -16.03
C TYR A 475 5.66 25.58 -15.70
N SER A 476 5.42 24.64 -14.79
CA SER A 476 6.35 23.57 -14.42
C SER A 476 5.55 22.30 -14.12
N LEU A 477 6.04 21.18 -14.65
CA LEU A 477 5.44 19.86 -14.48
C LEU A 477 6.26 19.04 -13.51
N LEU A 478 5.61 18.45 -12.52
CA LEU A 478 6.27 17.62 -11.51
C LEU A 478 5.53 16.28 -11.36
N PRO A 479 6.11 15.18 -11.83
CA PRO A 479 5.56 13.84 -11.58
C PRO A 479 5.54 13.53 -10.09
N LEU A 480 4.39 13.17 -9.54
CA LEU A 480 4.19 12.93 -8.10
C LEU A 480 5.15 11.88 -7.49
N PRO A 481 5.50 10.77 -8.16
CA PRO A 481 6.43 9.78 -7.62
C PRO A 481 7.83 10.32 -7.32
N GLN A 482 8.22 11.45 -7.92
CA GLN A 482 9.54 12.07 -7.71
C GLN A 482 9.63 12.90 -6.41
N VAL A 483 8.50 13.13 -5.73
CA VAL A 483 8.46 13.91 -4.49
C VAL A 483 8.34 12.96 -3.29
N PRO A 484 9.33 12.89 -2.38
CA PRO A 484 9.24 12.13 -1.15
C PRO A 484 7.97 12.49 -0.37
N GLU A 485 7.30 11.49 0.19
CA GLU A 485 5.97 11.66 0.81
C GLU A 485 6.00 12.74 1.91
N GLU A 486 7.01 12.69 2.77
CA GLU A 486 7.24 13.62 3.87
C GLU A 486 7.46 15.07 3.40
N GLN A 487 7.82 15.27 2.12
CA GLN A 487 8.04 16.59 1.52
C GLN A 487 6.86 17.06 0.66
N ARG A 488 5.89 16.22 0.30
CA ARG A 488 4.78 16.60 -0.60
C ARG A 488 3.96 17.77 -0.06
N ALA A 489 3.80 17.86 1.25
CA ALA A 489 3.09 18.96 1.90
C ALA A 489 3.76 20.33 1.69
N THR A 490 5.08 20.35 1.51
CA THR A 490 5.82 21.59 1.25
C THR A 490 5.42 22.24 -0.07
N LEU A 491 4.92 21.47 -1.04
CA LEU A 491 4.39 21.99 -2.30
C LEU A 491 3.15 22.88 -2.06
N PHE A 492 2.26 22.43 -1.17
CA PHE A 492 1.09 23.21 -0.78
C PHE A 492 1.51 24.43 0.05
N ALA A 493 2.46 24.29 0.98
CA ALA A 493 2.97 25.42 1.74
C ALA A 493 3.66 26.48 0.86
N ALA A 494 4.33 26.05 -0.21
CA ALA A 494 4.98 26.90 -1.19
C ALA A 494 4.00 27.63 -2.12
N ALA A 495 2.78 27.12 -2.29
CA ALA A 495 1.78 27.71 -3.16
C ALA A 495 1.24 29.04 -2.60
N ASP A 496 0.98 29.99 -3.48
CA ASP A 496 0.23 31.21 -3.16
C ASP A 496 -1.28 30.99 -3.32
N VAL A 497 -1.66 30.18 -4.31
CA VAL A 497 -3.04 29.76 -4.57
C VAL A 497 -3.05 28.31 -5.05
N VAL A 498 -4.01 27.52 -4.62
CA VAL A 498 -4.25 26.16 -5.11
C VAL A 498 -5.47 26.14 -6.02
N ILE A 499 -5.40 25.47 -7.17
CA ILE A 499 -6.54 25.34 -8.07
C ILE A 499 -6.88 23.87 -8.34
N CYS A 500 -8.15 23.59 -8.61
CA CYS A 500 -8.65 22.26 -8.99
C CYS A 500 -9.67 22.39 -10.12
N ALA A 501 -9.28 21.94 -11.32
CA ALA A 501 -10.09 21.98 -12.53
C ALA A 501 -10.57 20.57 -12.95
N SER A 502 -11.09 19.81 -11.99
CA SER A 502 -11.52 18.41 -12.20
C SER A 502 -13.01 18.32 -12.52
N THR A 503 -13.40 17.28 -13.28
CA THR A 503 -14.81 16.88 -13.51
C THR A 503 -15.35 15.95 -12.41
N SER A 504 -14.46 15.31 -11.63
CA SER A 504 -14.81 14.39 -10.54
C SER A 504 -15.82 15.02 -9.59
N ARG A 505 -16.75 14.25 -9.00
CA ARG A 505 -17.72 14.79 -8.01
C ARG A 505 -17.42 14.38 -6.58
N SER A 506 -16.38 13.58 -6.38
CA SER A 506 -15.91 13.13 -5.06
C SER A 506 -15.28 14.27 -4.26
N ARG A 507 -15.02 14.01 -2.98
CA ARG A 507 -14.25 14.89 -2.09
C ARG A 507 -12.81 14.99 -2.61
N CYS A 508 -12.09 16.05 -2.26
CA CYS A 508 -10.80 16.37 -2.89
C CYS A 508 -9.69 16.55 -1.86
N VAL A 509 -8.75 15.59 -1.79
CA VAL A 509 -7.60 15.64 -0.87
C VAL A 509 -6.73 16.89 -1.09
N PRO A 510 -6.35 17.27 -2.33
CA PRO A 510 -5.60 18.51 -2.57
C PRO A 510 -6.23 19.76 -1.97
N LEU A 511 -7.56 19.88 -1.99
CA LEU A 511 -8.26 21.03 -1.40
C LEU A 511 -8.24 20.98 0.13
N LEU A 512 -8.36 19.80 0.74
CA LEU A 512 -8.17 19.65 2.19
C LEU A 512 -6.76 20.08 2.62
N HIS A 513 -5.72 19.71 1.86
CA HIS A 513 -4.36 20.19 2.11
C HIS A 513 -4.23 21.71 1.94
N ALA A 514 -4.85 22.29 0.91
CA ALA A 514 -4.87 23.74 0.71
C ALA A 514 -5.51 24.47 1.90
N ILE A 515 -6.67 23.99 2.35
CA ILE A 515 -7.36 24.53 3.54
C ILE A 515 -6.47 24.40 4.77
N ALA A 516 -5.91 23.21 5.01
CA ALA A 516 -5.10 22.93 6.20
C ALA A 516 -3.83 23.79 6.26
N THR A 517 -3.18 24.01 5.12
CA THR A 517 -1.99 24.87 4.98
C THR A 517 -2.32 26.37 4.83
N ALA A 518 -3.58 26.77 5.02
CA ALA A 518 -4.06 28.15 4.89
C ALA A 518 -3.78 28.80 3.53
N ARG A 519 -3.85 28.03 2.44
CA ARG A 519 -3.72 28.55 1.08
C ARG A 519 -5.09 28.91 0.51
N PRO A 520 -5.25 30.10 -0.09
CA PRO A 520 -6.40 30.41 -0.93
C PRO A 520 -6.56 29.36 -2.03
N TRP A 521 -7.79 29.04 -2.40
CA TRP A 521 -8.04 27.98 -3.36
C TRP A 521 -9.26 28.20 -4.25
N VAL A 522 -9.16 27.80 -5.52
CA VAL A 522 -10.24 27.85 -6.51
C VAL A 522 -10.57 26.44 -6.97
N ALA A 523 -11.84 26.08 -6.99
CA ALA A 523 -12.25 24.77 -7.48
C ALA A 523 -13.59 24.80 -8.22
N THR A 524 -13.80 23.81 -9.07
CA THR A 524 -15.12 23.55 -9.68
C THR A 524 -16.12 23.13 -8.61
N ALA A 525 -17.29 23.78 -8.58
CA ALA A 525 -18.31 23.62 -7.54
C ALA A 525 -19.27 22.44 -7.80
N ARG A 526 -18.73 21.22 -7.93
CA ARG A 526 -19.46 19.99 -8.25
C ARG A 526 -19.46 18.98 -7.09
N GLY A 527 -20.58 18.29 -6.90
CA GLY A 527 -20.74 17.20 -5.92
C GLY A 527 -20.25 17.55 -4.52
N ALA A 528 -19.46 16.65 -3.92
CA ALA A 528 -18.88 16.81 -2.59
C ALA A 528 -17.89 17.99 -2.47
N ARG A 529 -17.31 18.49 -3.58
CA ARG A 529 -16.47 19.70 -3.52
C ARG A 529 -17.28 20.96 -3.23
N ARG A 530 -18.54 21.02 -3.64
CA ARG A 530 -19.43 22.14 -3.32
C ARG A 530 -19.59 22.29 -1.80
N GLU A 531 -19.68 21.18 -1.08
CA GLU A 531 -19.73 21.16 0.38
C GLU A 531 -18.44 21.73 0.99
N LEU A 532 -17.25 21.33 0.50
CA LEU A 532 -15.98 21.92 0.97
C LEU A 532 -15.90 23.42 0.71
N LEU A 533 -16.38 23.88 -0.45
CA LEU A 533 -16.41 25.30 -0.83
C LEU A 533 -17.32 26.11 0.11
N GLN A 534 -18.46 25.53 0.50
CA GLN A 534 -19.41 26.16 1.43
C GLN A 534 -18.88 26.14 2.87
N ASP A 535 -18.44 24.98 3.34
CA ASP A 535 -18.04 24.77 4.74
C ASP A 535 -16.75 25.55 5.08
N TYR A 536 -15.81 25.67 4.14
CA TYR A 536 -14.54 26.38 4.35
C TYR A 536 -14.40 27.65 3.52
N ALA A 537 -15.52 28.15 2.99
CA ALA A 537 -15.61 29.44 2.33
C ALA A 537 -14.55 29.57 1.19
N GLY A 538 -14.43 28.56 0.32
CA GLY A 538 -13.54 28.61 -0.83
C GLY A 538 -14.11 29.41 -2.01
N TRP A 539 -13.32 29.55 -3.08
CA TRP A 539 -13.74 30.26 -4.29
C TRP A 539 -14.26 29.28 -5.33
N ALA A 540 -15.58 29.27 -5.48
CA ALA A 540 -16.25 28.47 -6.49
C ALA A 540 -16.04 29.07 -7.88
N ALA A 541 -15.53 28.27 -8.81
CA ALA A 541 -15.73 28.51 -10.24
C ALA A 541 -17.14 28.03 -10.61
N GLU A 542 -17.83 28.80 -11.45
CA GLU A 542 -19.16 28.46 -11.93
C GLU A 542 -19.16 27.11 -12.67
N ASP A 543 -20.28 26.41 -12.60
CA ASP A 543 -20.43 25.14 -13.30
C ASP A 543 -20.56 25.42 -14.81
N ARG A 544 -19.55 25.02 -15.57
CA ARG A 544 -19.50 25.16 -17.03
C ARG A 544 -19.48 23.78 -17.68
N ALA A 545 -19.63 23.73 -19.01
CA ALA A 545 -19.37 22.50 -19.77
C ALA A 545 -17.94 22.00 -19.52
N ASP A 546 -17.72 20.68 -19.59
CA ASP A 546 -16.43 20.07 -19.24
C ASP A 546 -15.25 20.59 -20.06
N ALA A 547 -15.51 21.05 -21.29
CA ALA A 547 -14.51 21.70 -22.14
C ALA A 547 -14.01 23.05 -21.59
N ASP A 548 -14.85 23.76 -20.85
CA ASP A 548 -14.63 25.15 -20.42
C ASP A 548 -14.33 25.28 -18.91
N LEU A 549 -14.25 24.15 -18.19
CA LEU A 549 -13.97 24.16 -16.74
C LEU A 549 -12.63 24.80 -16.40
N ALA A 550 -11.61 24.55 -17.22
CA ALA A 550 -10.30 25.16 -17.05
C ALA A 550 -10.40 26.69 -17.13
N ASP A 551 -11.03 27.22 -18.17
CA ASP A 551 -11.20 28.67 -18.34
C ASP A 551 -12.02 29.29 -17.20
N GLY A 552 -13.10 28.64 -16.76
CA GLY A 552 -13.89 29.11 -15.60
C GLY A 552 -13.10 29.16 -14.27
N VAL A 553 -12.20 28.19 -14.05
CA VAL A 553 -11.28 28.21 -12.89
C VAL A 553 -10.27 29.35 -13.02
N LEU A 554 -9.75 29.62 -14.22
CA LEU A 554 -8.78 30.70 -14.44
C LEU A 554 -9.40 32.10 -14.37
N ASP A 555 -10.67 32.25 -14.78
CA ASP A 555 -11.46 33.47 -14.58
C ASP A 555 -11.54 33.76 -13.07
N ARG A 556 -11.95 32.77 -12.29
CA ARG A 556 -12.09 32.94 -10.84
C ARG A 556 -10.76 33.12 -10.12
N LEU A 557 -9.69 32.49 -10.62
CA LEU A 557 -8.33 32.72 -10.15
C LEU A 557 -7.92 34.18 -10.35
N SER A 558 -8.25 34.78 -11.49
CA SER A 558 -7.89 36.18 -11.77
C SER A 558 -8.53 37.14 -10.76
N ASP A 559 -9.80 36.93 -10.41
CA ASP A 559 -10.49 37.69 -9.36
C ASP A 559 -9.80 37.53 -7.99
N LEU A 560 -9.45 36.28 -7.64
CA LEU A 560 -8.81 35.96 -6.37
C LEU A 560 -7.44 36.63 -6.26
N LEU A 561 -6.64 36.58 -7.33
CA LEU A 561 -5.30 37.19 -7.38
C LEU A 561 -5.37 38.72 -7.22
N ALA A 562 -6.41 39.37 -7.75
CA ALA A 562 -6.63 40.81 -7.54
C ALA A 562 -6.93 41.15 -6.06
N GLY A 563 -7.52 40.22 -5.30
CA GLY A 563 -7.88 40.34 -3.89
C GLY A 563 -7.04 39.48 -2.93
N LEU A 564 -5.80 39.13 -3.29
CA LEU A 564 -5.02 38.09 -2.60
C LEU A 564 -4.83 38.30 -1.08
N PRO A 565 -4.60 39.53 -0.54
CA PRO A 565 -4.47 39.73 0.90
C PRO A 565 -5.72 39.34 1.69
N ALA A 566 -6.90 39.71 1.19
CA ALA A 566 -8.17 39.31 1.78
C ALA A 566 -8.40 37.81 1.66
N ALA A 567 -8.00 37.22 0.52
CA ALA A 567 -8.08 35.78 0.31
C ALA A 567 -7.21 34.98 1.30
N ARG A 568 -5.99 35.43 1.57
CA ARG A 568 -5.09 34.81 2.56
C ARG A 568 -5.68 34.86 3.98
N SER A 569 -6.27 36.00 4.36
CA SER A 569 -6.92 36.15 5.67
C SER A 569 -8.08 35.17 5.84
N ARG A 570 -8.91 35.00 4.79
CA ARG A 570 -10.01 34.03 4.77
C ARG A 570 -9.52 32.58 4.81
N ALA A 571 -8.45 32.25 4.07
CA ALA A 571 -7.85 30.92 4.09
C ALA A 571 -7.26 30.55 5.46
N LEU A 572 -6.70 31.52 6.19
CA LEU A 572 -6.22 31.32 7.56
C LEU A 572 -7.36 30.98 8.53
N ALA A 573 -8.50 31.68 8.43
CA ALA A 573 -9.69 31.35 9.22
C ALA A 573 -10.23 29.95 8.91
N ALA A 574 -10.24 29.56 7.62
CA ALA A 574 -10.64 28.21 7.21
C ALA A 574 -9.70 27.12 7.75
N SER A 575 -8.38 27.35 7.72
CA SER A 575 -7.38 26.46 8.33
C SER A 575 -7.60 26.31 9.84
N ALA A 576 -7.84 27.42 10.55
CA ALA A 576 -8.10 27.39 12.00
C ALA A 576 -9.35 26.55 12.32
N ARG A 577 -10.44 26.72 11.55
CA ARG A 577 -11.65 25.92 11.69
C ARG A 577 -11.39 24.42 11.47
N LEU A 578 -10.73 24.05 10.36
CA LEU A 578 -10.43 22.65 10.05
C LEU A 578 -9.56 22.01 11.16
N ARG A 579 -8.58 22.74 11.68
CA ARG A 579 -7.72 22.27 12.77
C ARG A 579 -8.49 22.09 14.07
N GLU A 580 -9.42 22.99 14.39
CA GLU A 580 -10.29 22.83 15.55
C GLU A 580 -11.16 21.57 15.44
N GLU A 581 -11.78 21.36 14.27
CA GLU A 581 -12.57 20.15 13.99
C GLU A 581 -11.73 18.86 14.09
N ALA A 582 -10.47 18.90 13.66
CA ALA A 582 -9.53 17.78 13.75
C ALA A 582 -9.04 17.53 15.19
N ARG A 583 -8.76 18.59 15.98
CA ARG A 583 -8.27 18.49 17.37
C ARG A 583 -9.26 17.88 18.33
N GLN A 584 -10.55 18.08 18.09
CA GLN A 584 -11.60 17.48 18.91
C GLN A 584 -11.66 15.95 18.76
N GLY A 585 -10.77 15.33 17.96
CA GLY A 585 -10.67 13.88 17.78
C GLY A 585 -11.92 13.26 17.15
N THR A 586 -12.88 14.09 16.74
CA THR A 586 -14.27 13.65 16.63
C THR A 586 -14.46 12.63 15.53
N VAL A 587 -13.78 12.71 14.39
CA VAL A 587 -14.05 11.74 13.30
C VAL A 587 -13.59 10.34 13.69
N ALA A 588 -12.32 10.17 14.03
CA ALA A 588 -11.80 8.86 14.43
C ALA A 588 -12.46 8.35 15.72
N GLN A 589 -12.73 9.23 16.68
CA GLN A 589 -13.45 8.90 17.91
C GLN A 589 -14.90 8.48 17.62
N ARG A 590 -15.65 9.23 16.81
CA ARG A 590 -17.00 8.86 16.36
C ARG A 590 -17.00 7.54 15.60
N MET A 591 -16.03 7.34 14.70
CA MET A 591 -15.88 6.07 13.98
C MET A 591 -15.63 4.92 14.95
N ARG A 592 -14.73 5.08 15.92
CA ARG A 592 -14.48 4.07 16.97
C ARG A 592 -15.74 3.75 17.76
N ASP A 593 -16.42 4.78 18.28
CA ASP A 593 -17.62 4.60 19.09
C ASP A 593 -18.74 3.93 18.29
N ARG A 594 -18.83 4.26 17.00
CA ARG A 594 -19.78 3.63 16.08
C ARG A 594 -19.43 2.18 15.78
N LEU A 595 -18.16 1.87 15.53
CA LEU A 595 -17.70 0.49 15.31
C LEU A 595 -18.01 -0.40 16.52
N ARG A 596 -17.79 0.11 17.73
CA ARG A 596 -18.18 -0.57 18.98
C ARG A 596 -19.68 -0.82 19.04
N ALA A 597 -20.49 0.20 18.74
CA ALA A 597 -21.94 0.06 18.72
C ALA A 597 -22.44 -0.95 17.67
N VAL A 598 -21.81 -1.01 16.49
CA VAL A 598 -22.15 -1.95 15.42
C VAL A 598 -21.82 -3.40 15.80
N ARG A 599 -20.68 -3.62 16.46
CA ARG A 599 -20.20 -4.93 16.88
C ARG A 599 -21.22 -5.69 17.72
N ASP A 600 -21.91 -4.99 18.62
CA ASP A 600 -22.79 -5.60 19.62
C ASP A 600 -24.23 -5.83 19.09
N THR A 601 -24.49 -5.54 17.81
CA THR A 601 -25.79 -5.77 17.17
C THR A 601 -25.80 -7.07 16.34
N PRO A 602 -26.98 -7.70 16.08
CA PRO A 602 -27.08 -8.81 15.15
C PRO A 602 -26.77 -8.37 13.71
N PRO A 603 -26.00 -9.14 12.91
CA PRO A 603 -25.70 -8.79 11.53
C PRO A 603 -26.97 -8.67 10.70
N ARG A 604 -27.04 -7.65 9.82
CA ARG A 604 -28.23 -7.40 8.99
C ARG A 604 -28.41 -8.52 7.94
N ARG A 605 -27.34 -9.20 7.56
CA ARG A 605 -27.34 -10.36 6.65
C ARG A 605 -26.27 -11.37 7.08
N PRO A 606 -26.50 -12.69 6.92
CA PRO A 606 -25.47 -13.69 7.18
C PRO A 606 -24.26 -13.47 6.25
N PRO A 607 -23.03 -13.78 6.70
CA PRO A 607 -21.84 -13.69 5.86
C PRO A 607 -22.04 -14.53 4.59
N PRO A 608 -21.53 -14.09 3.43
CA PRO A 608 -21.71 -14.82 2.18
C PRO A 608 -21.24 -16.28 2.39
N PRO A 609 -22.03 -17.28 1.97
CA PRO A 609 -21.61 -18.67 2.11
C PRO A 609 -20.28 -18.85 1.39
N ARG A 610 -19.33 -19.55 2.03
CA ARG A 610 -18.11 -20.02 1.35
C ARG A 610 -18.58 -20.87 0.17
N ARG A 611 -18.54 -20.32 -1.05
CA ARG A 611 -18.93 -21.06 -2.25
C ARG A 611 -17.89 -22.17 -2.43
N SER A 612 -18.24 -23.40 -2.09
CA SER A 612 -17.43 -24.57 -2.39
C SER A 612 -17.35 -24.72 -3.91
N GLY A 613 -16.30 -24.18 -4.52
CA GLY A 613 -16.19 -24.05 -5.97
C GLY A 613 -15.66 -25.31 -6.63
N HIS A 614 -16.39 -25.79 -7.63
CA HIS A 614 -15.85 -26.74 -8.61
C HIS A 614 -14.73 -26.04 -9.40
N GLY A 615 -13.60 -26.72 -9.58
CA GLY A 615 -12.51 -26.27 -10.45
C GLY A 615 -12.66 -26.82 -11.86
N LEU A 616 -12.74 -25.97 -12.87
CA LEU A 616 -12.80 -26.41 -14.26
C LEU A 616 -11.38 -26.60 -14.82
N VAL A 617 -11.11 -27.75 -15.44
CA VAL A 617 -9.80 -28.08 -16.02
C VAL A 617 -9.94 -28.18 -17.53
N VAL A 618 -9.38 -27.20 -18.25
CA VAL A 618 -9.41 -27.17 -19.71
C VAL A 618 -8.22 -27.95 -20.27
N LEU A 619 -8.51 -29.08 -20.92
CA LEU A 619 -7.54 -30.00 -21.50
C LEU A 619 -7.55 -29.90 -23.02
N GLY A 620 -6.38 -30.03 -23.62
CA GLY A 620 -6.22 -30.08 -25.07
C GLY A 620 -4.80 -29.68 -25.48
N MET A 621 -4.31 -30.25 -26.56
CA MET A 621 -2.97 -29.96 -27.09
C MET A 621 -2.80 -28.45 -27.38
N HIS A 622 -1.57 -27.95 -27.39
CA HIS A 622 -1.23 -26.67 -28.01
C HIS A 622 -1.94 -26.52 -29.38
N ARG A 623 -2.52 -25.33 -29.64
CA ARG A 623 -3.19 -24.97 -30.91
C ARG A 623 -4.50 -25.75 -31.22
N SER A 624 -5.03 -26.53 -30.27
CA SER A 624 -6.34 -27.21 -30.40
C SER A 624 -7.57 -26.30 -30.24
N GLY A 625 -7.39 -25.03 -29.85
CA GLY A 625 -8.49 -24.08 -29.61
C GLY A 625 -8.85 -23.88 -28.14
N THR A 626 -8.08 -24.46 -27.21
CA THR A 626 -8.26 -24.28 -25.76
C THR A 626 -8.28 -22.83 -25.29
N SER A 627 -7.58 -21.91 -25.96
CA SER A 627 -7.64 -20.48 -25.65
C SER A 627 -8.99 -19.84 -25.99
N CYS A 628 -9.64 -20.25 -27.08
CA CYS A 628 -10.98 -19.77 -27.43
C CYS A 628 -12.00 -20.23 -26.38
N VAL A 629 -11.90 -21.50 -25.96
CA VAL A 629 -12.76 -22.09 -24.94
C VAL A 629 -12.54 -21.44 -23.57
N ALA A 630 -11.29 -21.17 -23.18
CA ALA A 630 -10.99 -20.45 -21.96
C ALA A 630 -11.66 -19.06 -21.91
N GLY A 631 -11.69 -18.33 -23.03
CA GLY A 631 -12.38 -17.03 -23.08
C GLY A 631 -13.89 -17.17 -23.03
N LEU A 632 -14.45 -18.22 -23.63
CA LEU A 632 -15.87 -18.53 -23.47
C LEU A 632 -16.22 -18.88 -22.01
N LEU A 633 -15.34 -19.55 -21.27
CA LEU A 633 -15.54 -19.81 -19.83
C LEU A 633 -15.50 -18.52 -19.00
N GLN A 634 -14.62 -17.57 -19.34
CA GLN A 634 -14.64 -16.22 -18.73
C GLN A 634 -15.95 -15.48 -19.07
N LEU A 635 -16.43 -15.57 -20.31
CA LEU A 635 -17.74 -15.06 -20.70
C LEU A 635 -18.91 -15.79 -20.01
N LEU A 636 -18.70 -17.00 -19.49
CA LEU A 636 -19.66 -17.68 -18.62
C LEU A 636 -19.46 -17.31 -17.13
N GLY A 637 -18.55 -16.39 -16.80
CA GLY A 637 -18.31 -15.92 -15.44
C GLY A 637 -17.41 -16.82 -14.60
N ALA A 638 -16.68 -17.77 -15.22
CA ALA A 638 -15.69 -18.57 -14.52
C ALA A 638 -14.37 -17.80 -14.33
N TYR A 639 -13.86 -17.79 -13.10
CA TYR A 639 -12.65 -17.06 -12.73
C TYR A 639 -11.37 -17.78 -13.20
N ALA A 640 -10.48 -17.08 -13.91
CA ALA A 640 -9.25 -17.66 -14.47
C ALA A 640 -7.98 -17.28 -13.71
N GLY A 641 -8.08 -16.35 -12.75
CA GLY A 641 -6.95 -15.62 -12.18
C GLY A 641 -7.01 -14.12 -12.40
N ARG A 642 -6.10 -13.41 -11.75
CA ARG A 642 -6.04 -11.95 -11.74
C ARG A 642 -5.53 -11.37 -13.08
N PRO A 643 -5.92 -10.15 -13.46
CA PRO A 643 -5.31 -9.44 -14.58
C PRO A 643 -3.78 -9.35 -14.42
N GLY A 644 -3.02 -9.65 -15.49
CA GLY A 644 -1.55 -9.67 -15.44
C GLY A 644 -0.93 -11.01 -15.03
N THR A 645 -1.71 -11.95 -14.51
CA THR A 645 -1.24 -13.32 -14.24
C THR A 645 -1.08 -14.16 -15.51
N PHE A 646 -1.60 -13.70 -16.66
CA PHE A 646 -1.57 -14.44 -17.92
C PHE A 646 -0.32 -14.12 -18.74
N LEU A 647 0.18 -15.09 -19.51
CA LEU A 647 1.34 -14.89 -20.38
C LEU A 647 1.11 -13.74 -21.38
N HIS A 648 2.08 -12.83 -21.46
CA HIS A 648 2.06 -11.70 -22.37
C HIS A 648 1.86 -12.13 -23.82
N ALA A 649 1.05 -11.36 -24.55
CA ALA A 649 0.81 -11.58 -25.95
C ALA A 649 1.95 -11.03 -26.82
N PRO A 650 2.49 -11.78 -27.80
CA PRO A 650 3.26 -11.17 -28.88
C PRO A 650 2.36 -10.24 -29.72
N SER A 651 2.97 -9.30 -30.45
CA SER A 651 2.30 -8.26 -31.27
C SER A 651 1.25 -8.76 -32.27
N GLU A 652 1.24 -10.06 -32.59
CA GLU A 652 0.25 -10.72 -33.44
C GLU A 652 -1.03 -11.15 -32.72
N ASN A 653 -1.12 -10.99 -31.40
CA ASN A 653 -2.26 -11.43 -30.58
C ASN A 653 -2.69 -10.33 -29.58
N ALA A 654 -3.48 -9.35 -30.01
CA ALA A 654 -3.89 -8.20 -29.18
C ALA A 654 -4.62 -8.54 -27.85
N ARG A 655 -4.95 -9.82 -27.56
CA ARG A 655 -5.70 -10.23 -26.36
C ARG A 655 -5.06 -11.34 -25.50
N GLY A 656 -3.80 -11.73 -25.76
CA GLY A 656 -3.04 -12.63 -24.85
C GLY A 656 -3.26 -14.14 -25.03
N PHE A 657 -2.46 -14.94 -24.33
CA PHE A 657 -2.76 -16.35 -24.07
C PHE A 657 -3.45 -16.43 -22.71
N LEU A 658 -4.62 -17.08 -22.60
CA LEU A 658 -5.31 -17.30 -21.32
C LEU A 658 -4.65 -18.39 -20.44
N GLU A 659 -3.34 -18.62 -20.65
CA GLU A 659 -2.49 -19.46 -19.79
C GLU A 659 -1.95 -18.59 -18.67
N ARG A 660 -2.11 -19.02 -17.41
CA ARG A 660 -1.47 -18.35 -16.29
C ARG A 660 0.04 -18.55 -16.36
N GLY A 661 0.81 -17.47 -16.28
CA GLY A 661 2.26 -17.48 -16.34
C GLY A 661 2.91 -18.25 -15.20
N ASP A 662 2.35 -18.15 -13.99
CA ASP A 662 2.82 -18.90 -12.81
C ASP A 662 2.68 -20.42 -13.00
N LEU A 663 1.49 -20.89 -13.38
CA LEU A 663 1.21 -22.30 -13.68
C LEU A 663 2.00 -22.79 -14.90
N HIS A 664 2.14 -21.94 -15.91
CA HIS A 664 2.94 -22.24 -17.10
C HIS A 664 4.41 -22.49 -16.74
N LEU A 665 5.02 -21.58 -15.99
CA LEU A 665 6.42 -21.71 -15.54
C LEU A 665 6.61 -22.95 -14.67
N ALA A 666 5.68 -23.22 -13.75
CA ALA A 666 5.70 -24.42 -12.92
C ALA A 666 5.63 -25.70 -13.79
N CYS A 667 4.74 -25.76 -14.79
CA CYS A 667 4.64 -26.89 -15.70
C CYS A 667 5.89 -27.05 -16.60
N VAL A 668 6.47 -25.94 -17.08
CA VAL A 668 7.70 -25.95 -17.87
C VAL A 668 8.88 -26.43 -17.04
N ALA A 669 9.04 -25.93 -15.81
CA ALA A 669 10.07 -26.37 -14.89
C ALA A 669 9.93 -27.86 -14.56
N ALA A 670 8.70 -28.32 -14.33
CA ALA A 670 8.41 -29.72 -14.03
C ALA A 670 8.75 -30.65 -15.23
N LEU A 671 8.48 -30.25 -16.48
CA LEU A 671 8.89 -31.04 -17.65
C LEU A 671 10.40 -31.03 -17.83
N ARG A 672 11.05 -29.87 -17.69
CA ARG A 672 12.52 -29.74 -17.82
C ARG A 672 13.27 -30.56 -16.79
N ALA A 673 12.80 -30.57 -15.53
CA ALA A 673 13.38 -31.38 -14.47
C ALA A 673 13.36 -32.89 -14.80
N ARG A 674 12.36 -33.33 -15.59
CA ARG A 674 12.24 -34.71 -16.08
C ARG A 674 13.04 -34.97 -17.37
N GLY A 675 13.81 -33.99 -17.86
CA GLY A 675 14.62 -34.11 -19.08
C GLY A 675 13.84 -33.97 -20.38
N GLY A 676 12.67 -33.30 -20.35
CA GLY A 676 11.85 -33.07 -21.53
C GLY A 676 11.23 -31.68 -21.60
N ASP A 677 10.44 -31.44 -22.64
CA ASP A 677 9.62 -30.24 -22.79
C ASP A 677 8.27 -30.60 -23.43
N TRP A 678 7.46 -29.59 -23.79
CA TRP A 678 6.13 -29.82 -24.35
C TRP A 678 6.15 -30.57 -25.70
N SER A 679 7.24 -30.44 -26.46
CA SER A 679 7.49 -31.08 -27.77
C SER A 679 8.25 -32.41 -27.64
N VAL A 680 8.73 -32.75 -26.45
CA VAL A 680 9.43 -34.01 -26.13
C VAL A 680 8.76 -34.66 -24.91
N PRO A 681 7.53 -35.21 -25.07
CA PRO A 681 6.73 -35.66 -23.94
C PRO A 681 7.08 -37.08 -23.45
N LEU A 682 8.00 -37.79 -24.11
CA LEU A 682 8.43 -39.15 -23.75
C LEU A 682 9.87 -39.16 -23.24
N GLY A 683 10.27 -40.28 -22.61
CA GLY A 683 11.66 -40.51 -22.19
C GLY A 683 12.08 -39.76 -20.92
N TRP A 684 11.11 -39.44 -20.06
CA TRP A 684 11.35 -38.77 -18.79
C TRP A 684 12.28 -39.58 -17.88
N ASP A 685 13.13 -38.86 -17.15
CA ASP A 685 13.93 -39.43 -16.07
C ASP A 685 13.03 -39.80 -14.89
N ALA A 686 12.88 -41.10 -14.63
CA ALA A 686 12.03 -41.62 -13.57
C ALA A 686 12.48 -41.15 -12.18
N ASP A 687 13.79 -40.97 -11.98
CA ASP A 687 14.37 -40.56 -10.70
C ASP A 687 14.09 -39.09 -10.38
N ALA A 688 13.85 -38.27 -11.41
CA ALA A 688 13.53 -36.84 -11.24
C ALA A 688 12.04 -36.56 -10.97
N ILE A 689 11.15 -37.54 -11.18
CA ILE A 689 9.70 -37.36 -11.03
C ILE A 689 9.29 -36.92 -9.61
N PRO A 690 9.78 -37.53 -8.51
CA PRO A 690 9.36 -37.14 -7.16
C PRO A 690 9.70 -35.69 -6.82
N ALA A 691 10.89 -35.22 -7.18
CA ALA A 691 11.32 -33.84 -6.94
C ALA A 691 10.51 -32.85 -7.79
N ALA A 692 10.32 -33.14 -9.09
CA ALA A 692 9.52 -32.31 -9.98
C ALA A 692 8.05 -32.24 -9.53
N ARG A 693 7.47 -33.34 -9.02
CA ARG A 693 6.13 -33.38 -8.41
C ARG A 693 6.06 -32.48 -7.18
N ALA A 694 7.02 -32.60 -6.26
CA ALA A 694 7.02 -31.83 -5.02
C ALA A 694 7.05 -30.31 -5.31
N GLN A 695 7.91 -29.88 -6.23
CA GLN A 695 7.98 -28.48 -6.64
C GLN A 695 6.68 -28.00 -7.31
N LEU A 696 6.16 -28.76 -8.28
CA LEU A 696 4.91 -28.43 -8.96
C LEU A 696 3.73 -28.30 -7.98
N ARG A 697 3.67 -29.15 -6.95
CA ARG A 697 2.65 -29.08 -5.88
C ARG A 697 2.82 -27.84 -5.00
N ALA A 698 4.06 -27.46 -4.68
CA ALA A 698 4.33 -26.25 -3.90
C ALA A 698 3.87 -25.00 -4.66
N ASP A 699 4.21 -24.89 -5.94
CA ASP A 699 3.79 -23.78 -6.80
C ASP A 699 2.26 -23.77 -6.96
N TRP A 700 1.66 -24.95 -7.16
CA TRP A 700 0.21 -25.11 -7.27
C TRP A 700 -0.55 -24.70 -6.00
N ALA A 701 -0.02 -24.92 -4.80
CA ALA A 701 -0.72 -24.58 -3.55
C ALA A 701 -1.04 -23.08 -3.44
N SER A 702 -0.13 -22.22 -3.91
CA SER A 702 -0.35 -20.77 -3.98
C SER A 702 -1.44 -20.41 -5.00
N ILE A 703 -1.34 -20.99 -6.21
CA ILE A 703 -2.30 -20.78 -7.30
C ILE A 703 -3.70 -21.23 -6.90
N GLN A 704 -3.82 -22.40 -6.27
CA GLN A 704 -5.08 -22.95 -5.80
C GLN A 704 -5.72 -22.06 -4.73
N THR A 705 -4.93 -21.52 -3.81
CA THR A 705 -5.44 -20.63 -2.76
C THR A 705 -6.05 -19.36 -3.36
N GLU A 706 -5.41 -18.80 -4.39
CA GLU A 706 -5.97 -17.66 -5.14
C GLU A 706 -7.26 -18.03 -5.87
N LEU A 707 -7.25 -19.11 -6.65
CA LEU A 707 -8.41 -19.52 -7.45
C LEU A 707 -9.61 -19.91 -6.56
N ALA A 708 -9.36 -20.56 -5.43
CA ALA A 708 -10.41 -20.95 -4.49
C ALA A 708 -11.15 -19.76 -3.84
N ALA A 709 -10.59 -18.54 -3.93
CA ALA A 709 -11.26 -17.33 -3.46
C ALA A 709 -12.49 -16.95 -4.31
N GLN A 710 -12.57 -17.40 -5.57
CA GLN A 710 -13.68 -17.10 -6.48
C GLN A 710 -14.16 -18.35 -7.22
N ALA A 711 -15.42 -18.73 -7.03
CA ALA A 711 -16.03 -19.91 -7.62
C ALA A 711 -17.21 -19.57 -8.54
N PRO A 712 -17.35 -20.22 -9.70
CA PRO A 712 -16.47 -21.28 -10.24
C PRO A 712 -15.17 -20.69 -10.82
N TRP A 713 -14.07 -21.41 -10.71
CA TRP A 713 -12.79 -21.04 -11.32
C TRP A 713 -12.38 -22.06 -12.39
N PHE A 714 -11.46 -21.68 -13.27
CA PHE A 714 -10.87 -22.60 -14.23
C PHE A 714 -9.37 -22.42 -14.39
N ILE A 715 -8.70 -23.50 -14.80
CA ILE A 715 -7.31 -23.51 -15.25
C ILE A 715 -7.23 -24.02 -16.68
N LYS A 716 -6.31 -23.41 -17.44
CA LYS A 716 -5.96 -23.83 -18.79
C LYS A 716 -4.45 -23.82 -18.92
N GLU A 717 -3.87 -24.99 -19.14
CA GLU A 717 -2.44 -25.18 -19.46
C GLU A 717 -2.31 -26.51 -20.22
N PRO A 718 -1.95 -26.50 -21.52
CA PRO A 718 -1.87 -27.73 -22.33
C PRO A 718 -0.99 -28.83 -21.73
N ARG A 719 0.07 -28.47 -20.98
CA ARG A 719 0.96 -29.44 -20.32
C ARG A 719 0.28 -30.21 -19.19
N LEU A 720 -0.84 -29.75 -18.66
CA LEU A 720 -1.64 -30.51 -17.71
C LEU A 720 -2.21 -31.79 -18.33
N CYS A 721 -2.32 -31.90 -19.66
CA CYS A 721 -2.63 -33.19 -20.29
C CYS A 721 -1.61 -34.27 -19.89
N LEU A 722 -0.36 -33.89 -19.61
CA LEU A 722 0.73 -34.79 -19.22
C LEU A 722 1.00 -34.77 -17.70
N LEU A 723 0.73 -33.66 -17.03
CA LEU A 723 1.13 -33.41 -15.64
C LEU A 723 -0.01 -33.39 -14.62
N PHE A 724 -1.28 -33.44 -15.03
CA PHE A 724 -2.40 -33.28 -14.09
C PHE A 724 -2.41 -34.34 -12.99
N ASP A 725 -1.93 -35.55 -13.27
CA ASP A 725 -1.87 -36.63 -12.27
C ASP A 725 -1.04 -36.26 -11.04
N GLU A 726 -0.08 -35.34 -11.19
CA GLU A 726 0.72 -34.83 -10.09
C GLU A 726 -0.07 -33.93 -9.13
N LEU A 727 -1.18 -33.34 -9.60
CA LEU A 727 -2.03 -32.38 -8.89
C LEU A 727 -3.41 -32.93 -8.53
N ALA A 728 -3.80 -34.09 -9.03
CA ALA A 728 -5.20 -34.51 -9.05
C ALA A 728 -5.87 -34.71 -7.70
N ASP A 729 -5.11 -35.06 -6.66
CA ASP A 729 -5.56 -35.16 -5.26
C ASP A 729 -5.72 -33.80 -4.57
N THR A 730 -5.11 -32.74 -5.14
CA THR A 730 -5.15 -31.38 -4.57
C THR A 730 -6.28 -30.53 -5.16
N VAL A 731 -6.67 -30.80 -6.41
CA VAL A 731 -7.74 -30.08 -7.11
C VAL A 731 -9.10 -30.51 -6.56
N GLN A 732 -9.83 -29.58 -5.94
CA GLN A 732 -11.16 -29.86 -5.37
C GLN A 732 -12.24 -29.96 -6.46
N ARG A 733 -12.93 -31.10 -6.52
CA ARG A 733 -14.08 -31.37 -7.42
C ARG A 733 -13.83 -30.92 -8.87
N PRO A 734 -12.82 -31.49 -9.56
CA PRO A 734 -12.49 -31.10 -10.92
C PRO A 734 -13.61 -31.47 -11.90
N VAL A 735 -13.93 -30.54 -12.79
CA VAL A 735 -14.80 -30.77 -13.96
C VAL A 735 -13.97 -30.55 -15.22
N PHE A 736 -13.91 -31.54 -16.10
CA PHE A 736 -12.99 -31.54 -17.24
C PHE A 736 -13.66 -31.05 -18.53
N VAL A 737 -12.98 -30.16 -19.25
CA VAL A 737 -13.37 -29.70 -20.60
C VAL A 737 -12.26 -30.10 -21.56
N HIS A 738 -12.44 -31.21 -22.29
CA HIS A 738 -11.45 -31.69 -23.25
C HIS A 738 -11.76 -31.13 -24.65
N VAL A 739 -10.91 -30.23 -25.13
CA VAL A 739 -11.05 -29.58 -26.43
C VAL A 739 -10.31 -30.38 -27.49
N VAL A 740 -11.01 -30.77 -28.55
CA VAL A 740 -10.46 -31.54 -29.67
C VAL A 740 -10.58 -30.77 -30.98
N ARG A 741 -9.62 -30.98 -31.88
CA ARG A 741 -9.51 -30.31 -33.19
C ARG A 741 -8.86 -31.25 -34.21
N PRO A 742 -9.21 -31.17 -35.52
CA PRO A 742 -8.64 -32.05 -36.52
C PRO A 742 -7.10 -32.12 -36.48
N PRO A 743 -6.51 -33.33 -36.60
CA PRO A 743 -5.06 -33.53 -36.49
C PRO A 743 -4.28 -32.70 -37.51
N SER A 744 -4.78 -32.66 -38.75
CA SER A 744 -4.21 -31.91 -39.87
C SER A 744 -4.13 -30.40 -39.57
N ALA A 745 -5.20 -29.82 -39.01
CA ALA A 745 -5.28 -28.40 -38.67
C ALA A 745 -4.38 -28.03 -37.47
N VAL A 746 -4.28 -28.90 -36.46
CA VAL A 746 -3.38 -28.68 -35.32
C VAL A 746 -1.92 -28.78 -35.78
N ALA A 747 -1.57 -29.84 -36.53
CA ALA A 747 -0.23 -30.04 -37.05
C ALA A 747 0.21 -28.84 -37.92
N ALA A 748 -0.59 -28.43 -38.90
CA ALA A 748 -0.30 -27.25 -39.73
C ALA A 748 -0.14 -25.95 -38.91
N SER A 749 -0.82 -25.83 -37.77
CA SER A 749 -0.65 -24.68 -36.89
C SER A 749 0.63 -24.74 -36.05
N VAL A 750 1.05 -25.92 -35.61
CA VAL A 750 2.28 -26.11 -34.84
C VAL A 750 3.50 -25.94 -35.74
N GLN A 751 3.48 -26.50 -36.96
CA GLN A 751 4.58 -26.31 -37.92
C GLN A 751 4.84 -24.83 -38.23
N ARG A 752 3.78 -24.05 -38.46
CA ARG A 752 3.91 -22.62 -38.79
C ARG A 752 4.48 -21.79 -37.65
N ARG A 753 4.11 -22.11 -36.41
CA ARG A 753 4.49 -21.32 -35.24
C ARG A 753 5.82 -21.76 -34.67
N ASP A 754 5.98 -23.06 -34.50
CA ASP A 754 7.03 -23.67 -33.67
C ASP A 754 8.09 -24.38 -34.53
N GLY A 755 7.93 -24.41 -35.86
CA GLY A 755 8.93 -24.95 -36.80
C GLY A 755 9.06 -26.48 -36.81
N LEU A 756 8.19 -27.21 -36.10
CA LEU A 756 8.24 -28.68 -36.04
C LEU A 756 7.92 -29.32 -37.39
N THR A 757 8.39 -30.56 -37.60
CA THR A 757 8.05 -31.34 -38.79
C THR A 757 6.61 -31.85 -38.73
N ALA A 758 5.99 -32.13 -39.89
CA ALA A 758 4.61 -32.64 -39.93
C ALA A 758 4.45 -33.97 -39.18
N PRO A 759 5.35 -34.97 -39.34
CA PRO A 759 5.28 -36.21 -38.57
C PRO A 759 5.38 -35.99 -37.06
N HIS A 760 6.27 -35.08 -36.61
CA HIS A 760 6.42 -34.77 -35.19
C HIS A 760 5.17 -34.10 -34.63
N ALA A 761 4.61 -33.11 -35.34
CA ALA A 761 3.40 -32.42 -34.91
C ALA A 761 2.16 -33.34 -34.84
N LEU A 762 2.02 -34.28 -35.79
CA LEU A 762 0.96 -35.30 -35.79
C LEU A 762 1.13 -36.32 -34.64
N ALA A 763 2.36 -36.78 -34.39
CA ALA A 763 2.65 -37.67 -33.27
C ALA A 763 2.40 -37.00 -31.90
N LEU A 764 2.74 -35.71 -31.76
CA LEU A 764 2.41 -34.93 -30.57
C LEU A 764 0.90 -34.77 -30.39
N TRP A 765 0.16 -34.52 -31.46
CA TRP A 765 -1.30 -34.44 -31.42
C TRP A 765 -1.93 -35.73 -30.92
N GLU A 766 -1.47 -36.87 -31.42
CA GLU A 766 -1.93 -38.18 -31.00
C GLU A 766 -1.64 -38.40 -29.50
N HIS A 767 -0.39 -38.18 -29.08
CA HIS A 767 0.04 -38.38 -27.70
C HIS A 767 -0.71 -37.48 -26.70
N TYR A 768 -0.83 -36.19 -26.97
CA TYR A 768 -1.53 -35.26 -26.08
C TYR A 768 -3.02 -35.56 -25.96
N ASN A 769 -3.68 -36.02 -27.02
CA ASN A 769 -5.10 -36.34 -26.95
C ASN A 769 -5.37 -37.65 -26.20
N HIS A 770 -4.48 -38.64 -26.31
CA HIS A 770 -4.51 -39.82 -25.43
C HIS A 770 -4.37 -39.43 -23.96
N ALA A 771 -3.36 -38.61 -23.64
CA ALA A 771 -3.11 -38.16 -22.28
C ALA A 771 -4.27 -37.30 -21.73
N ALA A 772 -4.77 -36.34 -22.53
CA ALA A 772 -5.92 -35.51 -22.18
C ALA A 772 -7.18 -36.35 -21.91
N ALA A 773 -7.44 -37.38 -22.72
CA ALA A 773 -8.58 -38.26 -22.52
C ALA A 773 -8.46 -39.13 -21.26
N ALA A 774 -7.26 -39.59 -20.94
CA ALA A 774 -6.98 -40.33 -19.70
C ALA A 774 -7.23 -39.44 -18.47
N VAL A 775 -6.73 -38.19 -18.50
CA VAL A 775 -7.00 -37.21 -17.43
C VAL A 775 -8.49 -36.89 -17.33
N ALA A 776 -9.14 -36.65 -18.47
CA ALA A 776 -10.57 -36.33 -18.50
C ALA A 776 -11.41 -37.45 -17.88
N ALA A 777 -11.07 -38.74 -18.07
CA ALA A 777 -11.83 -39.87 -17.53
C ALA A 777 -11.89 -39.91 -15.98
N ARG A 778 -11.12 -39.10 -15.27
CA ARG A 778 -11.01 -39.12 -13.80
C ARG A 778 -12.19 -38.45 -13.06
N GLY A 779 -13.04 -37.73 -13.75
CA GLY A 779 -14.14 -36.99 -13.12
C GLY A 779 -15.24 -36.60 -14.09
N PRO A 780 -16.25 -35.83 -13.66
CA PRO A 780 -17.30 -35.32 -14.54
C PRO A 780 -16.74 -34.34 -15.58
N GLY A 781 -17.38 -34.21 -16.73
CA GLY A 781 -16.90 -33.33 -17.79
C GLY A 781 -17.53 -33.58 -19.15
N LEU A 782 -16.92 -32.98 -20.18
CA LEU A 782 -17.33 -33.10 -21.57
C LEU A 782 -16.15 -33.01 -22.55
N VAL A 783 -16.38 -33.51 -23.76
CA VAL A 783 -15.50 -33.29 -24.92
C VAL A 783 -16.15 -32.23 -25.81
N LEU A 784 -15.37 -31.25 -26.25
CA LEU A 784 -15.81 -30.16 -27.10
C LEU A 784 -15.05 -30.19 -28.44
N ASP A 785 -15.77 -30.40 -29.53
CA ASP A 785 -15.22 -30.26 -30.88
C ASP A 785 -15.10 -28.77 -31.23
N TYR A 786 -13.87 -28.30 -31.36
CA TYR A 786 -13.54 -26.93 -31.71
C TYR A 786 -14.10 -26.50 -33.07
N HIS A 787 -14.16 -27.42 -34.05
CA HIS A 787 -14.71 -27.12 -35.36
C HIS A 787 -16.22 -26.86 -35.29
N CYS A 788 -16.96 -27.72 -34.56
CA CYS A 788 -18.39 -27.50 -34.31
C CYS A 788 -18.64 -26.21 -33.52
N LEU A 789 -17.80 -25.89 -32.54
CA LEU A 789 -17.88 -24.64 -31.77
C LEU A 789 -17.80 -23.40 -32.68
N LEU A 790 -16.92 -23.40 -33.68
CA LEU A 790 -16.80 -22.28 -34.60
C LEU A 790 -17.97 -22.17 -35.58
N GLN A 791 -18.57 -23.29 -35.97
CA GLN A 791 -19.71 -23.32 -36.90
C GLN A 791 -21.03 -22.94 -36.21
N GLN A 792 -21.23 -23.36 -34.96
CA GLN A 792 -22.47 -23.19 -34.20
C GLN A 792 -22.18 -22.68 -32.78
N PRO A 793 -21.57 -21.49 -32.63
CA PRO A 793 -21.04 -21.04 -31.34
C PRO A 793 -22.10 -20.87 -30.26
N ARG A 794 -23.31 -20.45 -30.63
CA ARG A 794 -24.43 -20.26 -29.70
C ARG A 794 -24.90 -21.57 -29.10
N GLU A 795 -25.19 -22.54 -29.97
CA GLU A 795 -25.67 -23.87 -29.57
C GLU A 795 -24.62 -24.60 -28.73
N GLN A 796 -23.36 -24.58 -29.17
CA GLN A 796 -22.27 -25.24 -28.45
C GLN A 796 -21.96 -24.57 -27.11
N LEU A 797 -22.08 -23.24 -26.98
CA LEU A 797 -21.93 -22.55 -25.70
C LEU A 797 -23.08 -22.86 -24.74
N GLN A 798 -24.31 -22.94 -25.24
CA GLN A 798 -25.47 -23.36 -24.45
C GLN A 798 -25.30 -24.81 -23.96
N ARG A 799 -24.83 -25.70 -24.84
CA ARG A 799 -24.53 -27.10 -24.49
C ARG A 799 -23.40 -27.20 -23.46
N LEU A 800 -22.32 -26.43 -23.63
CA LEU A 800 -21.23 -26.34 -22.66
C LEU A 800 -21.74 -25.90 -21.29
N ARG A 801 -22.50 -24.80 -21.23
CA ARG A 801 -23.06 -24.30 -19.96
C ARG A 801 -23.97 -25.32 -19.29
N GLN A 802 -24.92 -25.89 -20.04
CA GLN A 802 -25.84 -26.89 -19.50
C GLN A 802 -25.08 -28.09 -18.96
N ARG A 803 -24.07 -28.59 -19.70
CA ARG A 803 -23.31 -29.75 -19.27
C ARG A 803 -22.45 -29.48 -18.04
N LEU A 804 -21.89 -28.27 -17.92
CA LEU A 804 -21.18 -27.85 -16.70
C LEU A 804 -22.14 -27.78 -15.51
N GLN A 805 -23.38 -27.30 -15.72
CA GLN A 805 -24.41 -27.28 -14.68
C GLN A 805 -24.82 -28.69 -14.25
N ASP A 806 -25.00 -29.63 -15.19
CA ASP A 806 -25.25 -31.04 -14.89
C ASP A 806 -24.11 -31.68 -14.08
N CYS A 807 -22.88 -31.19 -14.26
CA CYS A 807 -21.69 -31.60 -13.49
C CYS A 807 -21.57 -30.92 -12.12
N GLY A 808 -22.56 -30.12 -11.70
CA GLY A 808 -22.59 -29.45 -10.40
C GLY A 808 -21.97 -28.04 -10.38
N VAL A 809 -21.55 -27.49 -11.52
CA VAL A 809 -20.97 -26.15 -11.60
C VAL A 809 -22.08 -25.11 -11.51
N GLN A 810 -22.06 -24.31 -10.45
CA GLN A 810 -23.04 -23.25 -10.19
C GLN A 810 -22.43 -21.86 -10.43
N GLY A 811 -23.28 -20.84 -10.59
CA GLY A 811 -22.83 -19.44 -10.70
C GLY A 811 -22.36 -18.99 -12.08
N LEU A 812 -22.61 -19.78 -13.13
CA LEU A 812 -22.30 -19.39 -14.51
C LEU A 812 -23.31 -18.37 -15.06
N ARG A 813 -22.82 -17.29 -15.70
CA ARG A 813 -23.66 -16.27 -16.37
C ARG A 813 -24.15 -16.75 -17.74
N ARG A 814 -25.17 -16.07 -18.27
CA ARG A 814 -25.62 -16.21 -19.65
C ARG A 814 -25.11 -15.00 -20.45
N PRO A 815 -24.08 -15.15 -21.30
CA PRO A 815 -23.64 -14.07 -22.16
C PRO A 815 -24.67 -13.80 -23.26
N ASP A 816 -24.69 -12.56 -23.73
CA ASP A 816 -25.59 -12.12 -24.81
C ASP A 816 -25.02 -12.49 -26.19
N ASP A 817 -25.91 -12.54 -27.18
CA ASP A 817 -25.60 -13.02 -28.54
C ASP A 817 -24.51 -12.19 -29.24
N GLU A 818 -24.41 -10.89 -28.92
CA GLU A 818 -23.38 -10.00 -29.45
C GLU A 818 -22.00 -10.27 -28.83
N GLU A 819 -21.94 -10.56 -27.53
CA GLU A 819 -20.67 -10.90 -26.84
C GLU A 819 -20.06 -12.18 -27.41
N VAL A 820 -20.90 -13.19 -27.65
CA VAL A 820 -20.49 -14.49 -28.22
C VAL A 820 -20.03 -14.33 -29.67
N ALA A 821 -20.78 -13.57 -30.48
CA ALA A 821 -20.44 -13.32 -31.87
C ALA A 821 -19.14 -12.51 -32.02
N ALA A 822 -18.93 -11.50 -31.17
CA ALA A 822 -17.71 -10.70 -31.16
C ALA A 822 -16.47 -11.54 -30.80
N TRP A 823 -16.60 -12.46 -29.84
CA TRP A 823 -15.53 -13.36 -29.43
C TRP A 823 -15.14 -14.34 -30.54
N VAL A 824 -16.13 -15.04 -31.11
CA VAL A 824 -15.90 -16.07 -32.13
C VAL A 824 -15.49 -15.47 -33.47
N GLY A 825 -16.05 -14.31 -33.84
CA GLY A 825 -15.67 -13.57 -35.05
C GLY A 825 -14.19 -13.16 -35.08
N ALA A 826 -13.65 -12.74 -33.92
CA ALA A 826 -12.23 -12.40 -33.78
C ALA A 826 -11.29 -13.62 -33.90
N GLU A 827 -11.78 -14.84 -33.64
CA GLU A 827 -11.03 -16.08 -33.80
C GLU A 827 -11.07 -16.60 -35.24
N LEU A 828 -12.21 -16.49 -35.92
CA LEU A 828 -12.38 -16.85 -37.33
C LEU A 828 -11.47 -16.01 -38.24
N ALA A 829 -11.33 -14.71 -37.98
CA ALA A 829 -10.45 -13.81 -38.74
C ALA A 829 -8.97 -14.21 -38.72
N ARG A 830 -8.53 -14.97 -37.71
CA ARG A 830 -7.14 -15.45 -37.55
C ARG A 830 -6.83 -16.74 -38.33
N GLN A 831 -7.82 -17.39 -38.94
CA GLN A 831 -7.63 -18.64 -39.68
C GLN A 831 -7.38 -18.40 -41.18
N ARG A 832 -6.14 -18.08 -41.57
CA ARG A 832 -5.71 -18.20 -42.99
C ARG A 832 -5.37 -19.65 -43.32
N ARG A 833 -5.92 -20.16 -44.44
CA ARG A 833 -5.73 -21.55 -44.93
C ARG A 833 -4.27 -21.81 -45.30
N ALA A 834 -3.69 -22.84 -44.69
CA ALA A 834 -2.38 -23.39 -45.05
C ALA A 834 -2.57 -24.81 -45.63
N ARG A 835 -1.55 -25.34 -46.31
CA ARG A 835 -1.56 -26.72 -46.80
C ARG A 835 -1.50 -27.66 -45.59
N GLU A 836 -2.50 -28.50 -45.40
CA GLU A 836 -2.62 -29.34 -44.22
C GLU A 836 -1.92 -30.71 -44.43
N PRO A 837 -1.14 -31.20 -43.45
CA PRO A 837 -0.53 -32.53 -43.50
C PRO A 837 -1.58 -33.63 -43.31
N LEU A 838 -1.37 -34.77 -43.96
CA LEU A 838 -2.28 -35.92 -43.90
C LEU A 838 -1.94 -36.80 -42.69
N PRO A 839 -2.91 -37.09 -41.78
CA PRO A 839 -2.72 -38.06 -40.70
C PRO A 839 -2.63 -39.50 -41.25
N ASN A 840 -2.02 -40.42 -40.50
CA ASN A 840 -2.09 -41.85 -40.79
C ASN A 840 -3.48 -42.43 -40.41
N ALA A 841 -3.73 -43.70 -40.73
CA ALA A 841 -5.02 -44.34 -40.50
C ALA A 841 -5.40 -44.39 -39.01
N GLU A 842 -4.43 -44.62 -38.12
CA GLU A 842 -4.61 -44.69 -36.68
C GLU A 842 -4.94 -43.31 -36.07
N GLN A 843 -4.25 -42.26 -36.50
CA GLN A 843 -4.51 -40.87 -36.11
C GLN A 843 -5.86 -40.39 -36.63
N GLN A 844 -6.25 -40.79 -37.84
CA GLN A 844 -7.58 -40.52 -38.38
C GLN A 844 -8.67 -41.26 -37.58
N ALA A 845 -8.45 -42.51 -37.20
CA ALA A 845 -9.36 -43.27 -36.34
C ALA A 845 -9.49 -42.64 -34.94
N LEU A 846 -8.37 -42.18 -34.37
CA LEU A 846 -8.37 -41.45 -33.10
C LEU A 846 -9.20 -40.17 -33.20
N TRP A 847 -9.04 -39.40 -34.28
CA TRP A 847 -9.80 -38.17 -34.51
C TRP A 847 -11.31 -38.44 -34.56
N LEU A 848 -11.73 -39.42 -35.36
CA LEU A 848 -13.16 -39.79 -35.47
C LEU A 848 -13.73 -40.25 -34.12
N THR A 849 -12.94 -40.99 -33.34
CA THR A 849 -13.34 -41.43 -32.00
C THR A 849 -13.47 -40.25 -31.03
N LEU A 850 -12.53 -39.29 -31.06
CA LEU A 850 -12.59 -38.08 -30.24
C LEU A 850 -13.78 -37.18 -30.61
N GLN A 851 -14.17 -37.11 -31.89
CA GLN A 851 -15.41 -36.44 -32.31
C GLN A 851 -16.65 -37.16 -31.77
N ALA A 852 -16.71 -38.49 -31.88
CA ALA A 852 -17.80 -39.28 -31.32
C ALA A 852 -17.93 -39.08 -29.80
N ARG A 853 -16.80 -38.85 -29.11
CA ARG A 853 -16.79 -38.54 -27.67
C ARG A 853 -17.45 -37.22 -27.27
N ALA A 854 -17.71 -36.32 -28.23
CA ALA A 854 -18.55 -35.14 -27.97
C ALA A 854 -20.04 -35.53 -27.75
N ALA A 855 -20.46 -36.71 -28.20
CA ALA A 855 -21.78 -37.28 -27.94
C ALA A 855 -21.73 -38.37 -26.85
N ASP A 856 -20.75 -39.27 -26.92
CA ASP A 856 -20.54 -40.36 -25.95
C ASP A 856 -19.11 -40.35 -25.41
N ARG A 857 -18.93 -39.71 -24.26
CA ARG A 857 -17.62 -39.47 -23.64
C ARG A 857 -16.82 -40.75 -23.37
N ASP A 858 -17.50 -41.89 -23.19
CA ASP A 858 -16.89 -43.14 -22.73
C ASP A 858 -16.42 -44.05 -23.88
N ALA A 859 -16.67 -43.67 -25.14
CA ALA A 859 -16.27 -44.45 -26.32
C ALA A 859 -14.77 -44.82 -26.30
N ALA A 860 -14.39 -46.10 -26.36
CA ALA A 860 -12.99 -46.53 -26.22
C ALA A 860 -12.08 -45.92 -27.31
N LEU A 861 -10.90 -45.41 -26.91
CA LEU A 861 -9.93 -44.87 -27.86
C LEU A 861 -9.10 -46.00 -28.51
N PRO A 862 -8.72 -45.87 -29.79
CA PRO A 862 -7.77 -46.78 -30.43
C PRO A 862 -6.39 -46.71 -29.74
N ALA A 863 -5.52 -47.70 -29.92
CA ALA A 863 -4.16 -47.61 -29.39
C ALA A 863 -3.34 -46.54 -30.15
N PRO A 864 -2.34 -45.90 -29.50
CA PRO A 864 -1.44 -44.98 -30.18
C PRO A 864 -0.68 -45.66 -31.33
N SER A 865 -0.46 -44.94 -32.42
CA SER A 865 0.29 -45.44 -33.57
C SER A 865 1.73 -45.81 -33.20
N ALA A 866 2.16 -47.02 -33.57
CA ALA A 866 3.51 -47.50 -33.29
C ALA A 866 4.59 -46.58 -33.91
N SER A 867 4.29 -46.03 -35.10
CA SER A 867 5.17 -45.08 -35.79
C SER A 867 5.26 -43.72 -35.08
N GLY A 868 4.15 -43.20 -34.54
CA GLY A 868 4.14 -41.97 -33.75
C GLY A 868 4.89 -42.12 -32.43
N VAL A 869 4.69 -43.24 -31.72
CA VAL A 869 5.39 -43.53 -30.47
C VAL A 869 6.89 -43.69 -30.70
N ALA A 870 7.30 -44.48 -31.71
CA ALA A 870 8.71 -44.67 -32.05
C ALA A 870 9.40 -43.35 -32.41
N LEU A 871 8.72 -42.47 -33.15
CA LEU A 871 9.24 -41.15 -33.50
C LEU A 871 9.46 -40.27 -32.26
N LEU A 872 8.49 -40.21 -31.34
CA LEU A 872 8.63 -39.41 -30.11
C LEU A 872 9.72 -39.99 -29.18
N GLN A 873 9.89 -41.32 -29.14
CA GLN A 873 10.98 -41.96 -28.40
C GLN A 873 12.35 -41.62 -29.00
N GLN A 874 12.49 -41.65 -30.32
CA GLN A 874 13.71 -41.25 -31.01
C GLN A 874 14.06 -39.78 -30.70
N ILE A 875 13.10 -38.87 -30.84
CA ILE A 875 13.27 -37.44 -30.52
C ILE A 875 13.69 -37.25 -29.06
N ALA A 876 13.14 -38.04 -28.12
CA ALA A 876 13.53 -37.99 -26.71
C ALA A 876 14.96 -38.47 -26.45
N VAL A 877 15.46 -39.44 -27.21
CA VAL A 877 16.88 -39.88 -27.13
C VAL A 877 17.79 -38.79 -27.65
N GLU A 878 17.48 -38.22 -28.82
CA GLU A 878 18.25 -37.13 -29.43
C GLU A 878 18.29 -35.87 -28.55
N HIS A 879 17.14 -35.51 -27.95
CA HIS A 879 17.03 -34.37 -27.04
C HIS A 879 17.92 -34.54 -25.79
N ARG A 880 17.92 -35.74 -25.17
CA ARG A 880 18.76 -36.02 -24.01
C ARG A 880 20.25 -36.01 -24.35
N ALA A 881 20.63 -36.54 -25.52
CA ALA A 881 22.00 -36.45 -26.00
C ALA A 881 22.43 -34.98 -26.16
N ARG A 882 21.56 -34.12 -26.69
CA ARG A 882 21.83 -32.68 -26.82
C ARG A 882 21.98 -31.97 -25.47
N LEU A 883 21.08 -32.22 -24.51
CA LEU A 883 21.16 -31.61 -23.17
C LEU A 883 22.44 -32.01 -22.41
N ARG A 884 22.90 -33.27 -22.55
CA ARG A 884 24.17 -33.71 -21.97
C ARG A 884 25.36 -32.98 -22.60
N ALA A 885 25.37 -32.86 -23.92
CA ALA A 885 26.43 -32.12 -24.63
C ALA A 885 26.45 -30.61 -24.26
N GLU A 886 25.28 -30.00 -24.02
CA GLU A 886 25.16 -28.61 -23.55
C GLU A 886 25.66 -28.41 -22.11
N GLN A 887 25.61 -29.44 -21.25
CA GLN A 887 26.12 -29.39 -19.87
C GLN A 887 27.64 -29.67 -19.76
N GLU A 888 28.25 -30.24 -20.81
CA GLU A 888 29.68 -30.57 -20.87
C GLU A 888 30.53 -29.47 -21.57
N LEU A 889 29.90 -28.38 -22.02
CA LEU A 889 30.57 -27.18 -22.55
C LEU A 889 30.92 -26.22 -21.39
N PRO A 890 32.18 -25.77 -21.25
CA PRO A 890 32.65 -24.97 -20.10
C PRO A 890 32.07 -23.56 -20.01
#